data_AF-A0A0E2H688-F1
#
_entry.id   AF-A0A0E2H688-F1
#
_cell.length_a   1.000
_cell.length_b   1.000
_cell.length_c   1.000
_cell.angle_alpha   90.00
_cell.angle_beta   90.00
_cell.angle_gamma   90.00
#
_symmetry.space_group_name_H-M   'P 1'
#
loop_
_entity.id
_entity.type
_entity.pdbx_description
1 polymer ?
#
loop_
_entity_poly.entity_id
_entity_poly.type
_entity_poly.pdbx_seq_one_letter_code
_entity_poly.pdbx_strand_id
1 'polypeptide(L)'
;MMNQYNSENIVVSVNDVTVRFNMASERIDNLKEYFVKIVKRELMFKEFLALKNISFEVNKGEAWGIIGTNGSGKSTLLKVICGILKPYRGSLTVNGTIAPLIELGAGFDGDLTARENIYLNGAVLGHDKQFMETHFDEIIDFAELKDFLDMPIKNFSSGMAARLGFSIATVVKPDILICDEVLAVGDYAFQRKCERRMSDMRDAGTTLLYVSHSMESVRKICDHALWLDKGIVKASGEIRTVARAYLNSLSGVPDVKENINRIEELSDDSCKSLSIFCSPEARRKGTGLVRYTSIELLNGEGVSSACFETGDKITIRFQYAGKVANTPLSFAFGIVSKDHIPIYRTSTRLEYDKMVLTANSGMLTCTLESNKLLDGQYYFEARIWGENEILHDSVTDFILLDIKTRLIRERGFLQMDHTWNMYPESSFFEKEIRKGFEVSEMRKHIWAIELDMANRLITVCRENNLRIFADAGTMLGAVRHKGFIPWDDDMDFAMFREDYDKLCAIAPRYFQTPYFFQNVYTDKKYIHGHAQIRNSFTTGILVGEEDKEFNQGIFIDLFVLESVSSDKERLERQRYECGVIKECIYALEQGEKYSWPEKFEVPEDLKENLTVRKCWNYIDKMFREVPLSSTNQVAPLNFIFDTEKRIRDKHIYDKTIMMDFEYVQLPVPAGYHQYLSSRYGDYMTPQNIPNTHGEVIFDVETPYDEYLKRIHAK
;
A
#
# COMPACT_ATOMS: atom_id res chain seq x y z
N MET A 1 37.81 -34.34 -18.61
CA MET A 1 38.55 -33.10 -18.94
C MET A 1 37.77 -31.96 -18.31
N MET A 2 38.21 -31.52 -17.14
CA MET A 2 37.57 -30.48 -16.32
C MET A 2 38.59 -29.35 -16.18
N ASN A 3 38.11 -28.11 -16.26
CA ASN A 3 38.79 -26.84 -15.92
C ASN A 3 39.91 -26.34 -16.86
N GLN A 4 39.54 -25.72 -17.99
CA GLN A 4 40.45 -24.79 -18.68
C GLN A 4 39.76 -23.75 -19.60
N TYR A 5 38.53 -23.31 -19.28
CA TYR A 5 37.89 -22.20 -19.99
C TYR A 5 37.48 -21.11 -18.99
N ASN A 6 37.83 -19.85 -19.31
CA ASN A 6 37.45 -18.55 -18.71
C ASN A 6 38.40 -17.80 -17.75
N SER A 7 39.66 -18.18 -17.54
CA SER A 7 40.57 -17.32 -16.74
C SER A 7 41.03 -16.03 -17.45
N GLU A 8 40.87 -15.91 -18.77
CA GLU A 8 41.33 -14.73 -19.53
C GLU A 8 40.37 -13.53 -19.49
N ASN A 9 39.13 -13.70 -19.00
CA ASN A 9 38.12 -12.63 -19.01
C ASN A 9 37.95 -11.89 -17.68
N ILE A 10 38.65 -12.32 -16.62
CA ILE A 10 38.53 -11.75 -15.27
C ILE A 10 39.48 -10.55 -15.13
N VAL A 11 38.92 -9.37 -14.84
CA VAL A 11 39.68 -8.12 -14.67
C VAL A 11 39.93 -7.77 -13.21
N VAL A 12 39.06 -8.21 -12.30
CA VAL A 12 39.25 -8.11 -10.84
C VAL A 12 38.92 -9.45 -10.22
N SER A 13 39.87 -10.04 -9.48
CA SER A 13 39.66 -11.25 -8.66
C SER A 13 40.07 -10.95 -7.22
N VAL A 14 39.11 -11.08 -6.31
CA VAL A 14 39.28 -10.87 -4.86
C VAL A 14 39.08 -12.22 -4.19
N ASN A 15 40.07 -12.69 -3.43
CA ASN A 15 40.03 -14.01 -2.78
C ASN A 15 40.34 -13.91 -1.29
N ASP A 16 39.33 -14.18 -0.46
CA ASP A 16 39.37 -14.21 1.00
C ASP A 16 39.96 -12.95 1.64
N VAL A 17 39.73 -11.80 1.00
CA VAL A 17 40.32 -10.53 1.42
C VAL A 17 39.76 -10.09 2.76
N THR A 18 40.67 -9.81 3.70
CA THR A 18 40.36 -9.30 5.03
C THR A 18 41.14 -8.02 5.27
N VAL A 19 40.48 -6.98 5.77
CA VAL A 19 41.12 -5.69 6.11
C VAL A 19 40.90 -5.41 7.59
N ARG A 20 42.01 -5.14 8.29
CA ARG A 20 42.03 -4.87 9.72
C ARG A 20 42.60 -3.48 9.98
N PHE A 21 41.86 -2.68 10.74
CA PHE A 21 42.33 -1.42 11.30
C PHE A 21 42.57 -1.59 12.80
N ASN A 22 43.60 -0.91 13.30
CA ASN A 22 43.86 -0.79 14.73
C ASN A 22 43.27 0.53 15.21
N MET A 23 42.19 0.49 15.97
CA MET A 23 41.63 1.69 16.58
C MET A 23 42.45 2.02 17.84
N ALA A 24 43.26 3.07 17.77
CA ALA A 24 43.87 3.68 18.94
C ALA A 24 42.84 4.64 19.56
N SER A 25 42.58 4.52 20.86
CA SER A 25 41.62 5.38 21.55
C SER A 25 42.15 6.81 21.78
N GLU A 26 43.47 7.05 21.68
CA GLU A 26 44.09 8.37 21.89
C GLU A 26 45.34 8.54 21.00
N ARG A 27 45.58 9.77 20.50
CA ARG A 27 46.87 10.15 19.87
C ARG A 27 47.93 10.23 20.97
N ILE A 28 49.06 9.56 20.78
CA ILE A 28 50.19 9.61 21.72
C ILE A 28 51.25 10.54 21.12
N ASP A 29 51.30 11.76 21.63
CA ASP A 29 52.14 12.82 21.06
C ASP A 29 53.52 12.91 21.74
N ASN A 30 53.80 12.10 22.79
CA ASN A 30 55.11 12.08 23.46
C ASN A 30 55.60 10.67 23.88
N LEU A 31 56.93 10.50 23.90
CA LEU A 31 57.61 9.23 24.21
C LEU A 31 57.45 8.77 25.68
N LYS A 32 57.27 9.69 26.63
CA LYS A 32 57.08 9.35 28.05
C LYS A 32 55.72 8.67 28.27
N GLU A 33 54.69 9.20 27.65
CA GLU A 33 53.32 8.71 27.74
C GLU A 33 53.17 7.36 27.02
N TYR A 34 53.87 7.17 25.90
CA TYR A 34 54.00 5.87 25.26
C TYR A 34 54.61 4.81 26.21
N PHE A 35 55.70 5.16 26.91
CA PHE A 35 56.36 4.26 27.86
C PHE A 35 55.51 3.94 29.09
N VAL A 36 54.78 4.93 29.63
CA VAL A 36 53.84 4.73 30.74
C VAL A 36 52.71 3.78 30.36
N LYS A 37 52.14 3.92 29.15
CA LYS A 37 51.05 3.05 28.67
C LYS A 37 51.52 1.63 28.31
N ILE A 38 52.77 1.45 27.87
CA ILE A 38 53.40 0.13 27.73
C ILE A 38 53.48 -0.58 29.09
N VAL A 39 54.04 0.10 30.10
CA VAL A 39 54.24 -0.48 31.44
C VAL A 39 52.91 -0.83 32.11
N LYS A 40 51.86 -0.03 31.86
CA LYS A 40 50.50 -0.29 32.37
C LYS A 40 49.69 -1.31 31.56
N ARG A 41 50.20 -1.83 30.43
CA ARG A 41 49.44 -2.68 29.48
C ARG A 41 48.15 -2.03 28.94
N GLU A 42 48.11 -0.70 28.88
CA GLU A 42 46.94 0.08 28.45
C GLU A 42 46.98 0.44 26.96
N LEU A 43 48.01 0.01 26.22
CA LEU A 43 48.03 0.05 24.74
C LEU A 43 47.15 -1.07 24.16
N MET A 44 45.87 -1.04 24.48
CA MET A 44 44.88 -1.96 23.94
C MET A 44 44.43 -1.44 22.58
N PHE A 45 45.11 -1.84 21.50
CA PHE A 45 44.59 -1.63 20.15
C PHE A 45 43.29 -2.41 20.02
N LYS A 46 42.16 -1.72 19.86
CA LYS A 46 40.90 -2.38 19.56
C LYS A 46 40.91 -2.73 18.08
N GLU A 47 41.09 -4.01 17.77
CA GLU A 47 41.06 -4.49 16.39
C GLU A 47 39.67 -4.31 15.79
N PHE A 48 39.60 -3.66 14.63
CA PHE A 48 38.39 -3.50 13.83
C PHE A 48 38.59 -4.13 12.46
N LEU A 49 37.84 -5.18 12.17
CA LEU A 49 37.83 -5.80 10.84
C LEU A 49 36.80 -5.09 9.96
N ALA A 50 37.28 -4.24 9.06
CA ALA A 50 36.45 -3.50 8.11
C ALA A 50 35.95 -4.41 6.97
N LEU A 51 36.74 -5.41 6.58
CA LEU A 51 36.37 -6.46 5.61
C LEU A 51 36.79 -7.81 6.16
N LYS A 52 35.97 -8.84 5.96
CA LYS A 52 36.15 -10.19 6.49
C LYS A 52 35.89 -11.21 5.38
N ASN A 53 36.96 -11.87 4.93
CA ASN A 53 36.89 -12.99 3.98
C ASN A 53 36.05 -12.67 2.73
N ILE A 54 36.30 -11.54 2.08
CA ILE A 54 35.58 -11.12 0.89
C ILE A 54 36.12 -11.88 -0.34
N SER A 55 35.23 -12.52 -1.09
CA SER A 55 35.58 -13.23 -2.33
C SER A 55 34.57 -12.93 -3.44
N PHE A 56 35.03 -12.47 -4.60
CA PHE A 56 34.23 -12.28 -5.82
C PHE A 56 35.13 -12.01 -7.04
N GLU A 57 34.55 -12.16 -8.23
CA GLU A 57 35.22 -11.94 -9.51
C GLU A 57 34.37 -11.02 -10.39
N VAL A 58 35.04 -10.19 -11.19
CA VAL A 58 34.41 -9.26 -12.14
C VAL A 58 34.99 -9.51 -13.52
N ASN A 59 34.12 -9.75 -14.51
CA ASN A 59 34.55 -9.93 -15.89
C ASN A 59 34.68 -8.60 -16.62
N LYS A 60 35.49 -8.59 -17.68
CA LYS A 60 35.71 -7.42 -18.52
C LYS A 60 34.38 -6.91 -19.12
N GLY A 61 34.13 -5.62 -18.97
CA GLY A 61 32.96 -4.93 -19.53
C GLY A 61 31.69 -5.04 -18.69
N GLU A 62 31.71 -5.77 -17.57
CA GLU A 62 30.58 -5.80 -16.64
C GLU A 62 30.51 -4.51 -15.81
N ALA A 63 29.28 -4.11 -15.45
CA ALA A 63 29.04 -3.06 -14.48
C ALA A 63 28.53 -3.64 -13.15
N TRP A 64 29.27 -3.42 -12.08
CA TRP A 64 29.00 -3.95 -10.74
C TRP A 64 28.70 -2.85 -9.73
N GLY A 65 27.52 -2.95 -9.10
CA GLY A 65 27.12 -2.12 -7.98
C GLY A 65 27.59 -2.70 -6.64
N ILE A 66 28.33 -1.94 -5.83
CA ILE A 66 28.68 -2.35 -4.47
C ILE A 66 27.71 -1.64 -3.50
N ILE A 67 26.80 -2.41 -2.90
CA ILE A 67 25.69 -1.91 -2.08
C ILE A 67 25.84 -2.31 -0.62
N GLY A 68 25.26 -1.52 0.29
CA GLY A 68 25.35 -1.77 1.73
C GLY A 68 25.15 -0.50 2.55
N THR A 69 24.84 -0.66 3.84
CA THR A 69 24.65 0.46 4.77
C THR A 69 25.94 1.23 5.02
N ASN A 70 25.85 2.39 5.68
CA ASN A 70 27.03 3.14 6.09
C ASN A 70 27.87 2.31 7.08
N GLY A 71 29.18 2.30 6.85
CA GLY A 71 30.09 1.45 7.62
C GLY A 71 30.09 -0.04 7.23
N SER A 72 29.45 -0.43 6.12
CA SER A 72 29.47 -1.83 5.67
C SER A 72 30.78 -2.29 5.04
N GLY A 73 31.69 -1.37 4.71
CA GLY A 73 33.01 -1.66 4.12
C GLY A 73 33.18 -1.32 2.64
N LYS A 74 32.20 -0.70 1.98
CA LYS A 74 32.23 -0.36 0.53
C LYS A 74 33.47 0.41 0.10
N SER A 75 33.71 1.59 0.67
CA SER A 75 34.88 2.42 0.33
C SER A 75 36.20 1.75 0.76
N THR A 76 36.20 0.94 1.82
CA THR A 76 37.38 0.12 2.18
C THR A 76 37.68 -0.91 1.10
N LEU A 77 36.66 -1.58 0.55
CA LEU A 77 36.82 -2.54 -0.53
C LEU A 77 37.34 -1.85 -1.80
N LEU A 78 36.77 -0.71 -2.18
CA LEU A 78 37.27 0.06 -3.31
C LEU A 78 38.73 0.48 -3.13
N LYS A 79 39.12 0.98 -1.95
CA LYS A 79 40.52 1.33 -1.63
C LYS A 79 41.46 0.14 -1.72
N VAL A 80 41.00 -1.07 -1.41
CA VAL A 80 41.79 -2.30 -1.63
C VAL A 80 41.95 -2.59 -3.11
N ILE A 81 40.86 -2.55 -3.89
CA ILE A 81 40.89 -2.81 -5.35
C ILE A 81 41.81 -1.81 -6.07
N CYS A 82 41.79 -0.54 -5.68
CA CYS A 82 42.69 0.49 -6.22
C CYS A 82 44.16 0.32 -5.81
N GLY A 83 44.48 -0.61 -4.91
CA GLY A 83 45.83 -0.79 -4.37
C GLY A 83 46.27 0.26 -3.33
N ILE A 84 45.36 1.15 -2.90
CA ILE A 84 45.62 2.17 -1.87
C ILE A 84 45.81 1.50 -0.50
N LEU A 85 45.01 0.46 -0.22
CA LEU A 85 45.12 -0.35 1.00
C LEU A 85 45.54 -1.78 0.64
N LYS A 86 46.55 -2.31 1.34
CA LYS A 86 46.92 -3.72 1.23
C LYS A 86 46.06 -4.58 2.17
N PRO A 87 45.56 -5.73 1.71
CA PRO A 87 44.79 -6.63 2.56
C PRO A 87 45.67 -7.22 3.68
N TYR A 88 45.08 -7.46 4.84
CA TYR A 88 45.74 -8.15 5.96
C TYR A 88 45.87 -9.66 5.71
N ARG A 89 44.86 -10.26 5.05
CA ARG A 89 44.83 -11.64 4.55
C ARG A 89 44.09 -11.71 3.22
N GLY A 90 44.31 -12.78 2.47
CA GLY A 90 43.74 -12.99 1.15
C GLY A 90 44.63 -12.43 0.02
N SER A 91 44.15 -12.52 -1.21
CA SER A 91 44.83 -12.00 -2.40
C SER A 91 43.89 -11.16 -3.27
N LEU A 92 44.47 -10.19 -3.95
CA LEU A 92 43.82 -9.35 -4.95
C LEU A 92 44.64 -9.42 -6.23
N THR A 93 43.96 -9.61 -7.35
CA THR A 93 44.54 -9.48 -8.70
C THR A 93 43.69 -8.52 -9.51
N VAL A 94 44.33 -7.52 -10.11
CA VAL A 94 43.68 -6.56 -11.00
C VAL A 94 44.46 -6.52 -12.31
N ASN A 95 43.75 -6.71 -13.43
CA ASN A 95 44.30 -6.74 -14.78
C ASN A 95 43.78 -5.53 -15.57
N GLY A 96 44.63 -4.54 -15.82
CA GLY A 96 44.30 -3.33 -16.59
C GLY A 96 44.55 -2.03 -15.82
N THR A 97 44.32 -0.91 -16.49
CA THR A 97 44.40 0.44 -15.89
C THR A 97 43.13 0.77 -15.11
N ILE A 98 43.30 1.28 -13.88
CA ILE A 98 42.20 1.73 -13.02
C ILE A 98 42.14 3.25 -13.05
N ALA A 99 40.96 3.81 -13.30
CA ALA A 99 40.65 5.21 -13.03
C ALA A 99 39.79 5.29 -11.75
N PRO A 100 40.39 5.61 -10.59
CA PRO A 100 39.64 5.74 -9.34
C PRO A 100 39.02 7.14 -9.21
N LEU A 101 37.71 7.25 -9.38
CA LEU A 101 36.91 8.41 -8.95
C LEU A 101 36.51 8.21 -7.48
N ILE A 102 37.49 8.02 -6.61
CA ILE A 102 37.31 7.93 -5.17
C ILE A 102 37.89 9.21 -4.60
N GLU A 103 37.07 10.02 -3.91
CA GLU A 103 37.46 11.34 -3.38
C GLU A 103 37.93 12.29 -4.50
N LEU A 104 36.98 12.83 -5.28
CA LEU A 104 37.27 13.76 -6.38
C LEU A 104 38.19 14.92 -5.94
N GLY A 105 39.34 15.03 -6.60
CA GLY A 105 40.36 16.01 -6.29
C GLY A 105 41.41 15.55 -5.28
N ALA A 106 41.41 14.28 -4.89
CA ALA A 106 42.54 13.66 -4.22
C ALA A 106 43.81 13.83 -5.09
N GLY A 107 44.82 14.51 -4.55
CA GLY A 107 46.04 14.86 -5.29
C GLY A 107 46.05 16.26 -5.88
N PHE A 108 44.99 17.06 -5.72
CA PHE A 108 45.09 18.51 -5.96
C PHE A 108 45.93 19.19 -4.88
N ASP A 109 46.72 20.17 -5.33
CA ASP A 109 47.37 21.14 -4.47
C ASP A 109 46.55 22.43 -4.46
N GLY A 110 46.09 22.84 -3.27
CA GLY A 110 45.23 24.00 -3.11
C GLY A 110 45.90 25.33 -3.46
N ASP A 111 47.23 25.41 -3.40
CA ASP A 111 47.98 26.61 -3.74
C ASP A 111 48.27 26.73 -5.24
N LEU A 112 48.17 25.62 -5.98
CA LEU A 112 48.33 25.59 -7.45
C LEU A 112 47.05 25.99 -8.18
N THR A 113 47.22 26.56 -9.37
CA THR A 113 46.13 26.91 -10.29
C THR A 113 45.44 25.65 -10.84
N ALA A 114 44.23 25.80 -11.39
CA ALA A 114 43.55 24.68 -12.07
C ALA A 114 44.39 24.13 -13.24
N ARG A 115 45.05 25.01 -14.00
CA ARG A 115 45.98 24.61 -15.07
C ARG A 115 47.08 23.70 -14.56
N GLU A 116 47.77 24.07 -13.49
CA GLU A 116 48.86 23.28 -12.91
C GLU A 116 48.33 21.96 -12.33
N ASN A 117 47.17 21.99 -11.69
CA ASN A 117 46.53 20.82 -11.12
C ASN A 117 46.08 19.78 -12.16
N ILE A 118 45.74 20.20 -13.39
CA ILE A 118 45.49 19.27 -14.51
C ILE A 118 46.72 18.42 -14.79
N TYR A 119 47.90 19.03 -14.91
CA TYR A 119 49.13 18.30 -15.15
C TYR A 119 49.54 17.42 -13.96
N LEU A 120 49.39 17.94 -12.73
CA LEU A 120 49.70 17.19 -11.51
C LEU A 120 48.82 15.94 -11.38
N ASN A 121 47.50 16.07 -11.53
CA ASN A 121 46.59 14.91 -11.44
C ASN A 121 46.75 13.97 -12.63
N GLY A 122 46.98 14.49 -13.83
CA GLY A 122 47.31 13.67 -14.99
C GLY A 122 48.53 12.77 -14.73
N ALA A 123 49.59 13.33 -14.15
CA ALA A 123 50.79 12.58 -13.78
C ALA A 123 50.53 11.52 -12.70
N VAL A 124 49.70 11.84 -11.69
CA VAL A 124 49.28 10.87 -10.65
C VAL A 124 48.50 9.69 -11.25
N LEU A 125 47.71 9.95 -12.29
CA LEU A 125 46.97 8.93 -13.06
C LEU A 125 47.85 8.19 -14.10
N GLY A 126 49.15 8.52 -14.18
CA GLY A 126 50.11 7.84 -15.04
C GLY A 126 50.20 8.40 -16.47
N HIS A 127 49.67 9.60 -16.71
CA HIS A 127 49.79 10.28 -18.00
C HIS A 127 51.04 11.15 -18.08
N ASP A 128 51.70 11.15 -19.23
CA ASP A 128 52.82 12.06 -19.49
C ASP A 128 52.35 13.48 -19.83
N LYS A 129 53.28 14.43 -19.82
CA LYS A 129 52.97 15.85 -20.06
C LYS A 129 52.41 16.10 -21.46
N GLN A 130 52.96 15.44 -22.48
CA GLN A 130 52.56 15.65 -23.87
C GLN A 130 51.12 15.18 -24.12
N PHE A 131 50.75 14.06 -23.49
CA PHE A 131 49.39 13.55 -23.45
C PHE A 131 48.44 14.58 -22.83
N MET A 132 48.80 15.13 -21.67
CA MET A 132 47.98 16.13 -20.98
C MET A 132 47.86 17.44 -21.76
N GLU A 133 48.92 17.89 -22.45
CA GLU A 133 48.87 19.07 -23.32
C GLU A 133 47.88 18.86 -24.49
N THR A 134 47.83 17.66 -25.07
CA THR A 134 46.95 17.35 -26.21
C THR A 134 45.48 17.31 -25.82
N HIS A 135 45.16 16.93 -24.58
CA HIS A 135 43.78 16.83 -24.09
C HIS A 135 43.36 17.98 -23.17
N PHE A 136 44.23 18.99 -23.01
CA PHE A 136 43.99 20.10 -22.08
C PHE A 136 42.67 20.82 -22.37
N ASP A 137 42.42 21.16 -23.63
CA ASP A 137 41.21 21.87 -24.03
C ASP A 137 39.95 21.01 -23.84
N GLU A 138 40.02 19.69 -24.10
CA GLU A 138 38.89 18.78 -23.87
C GLU A 138 38.52 18.72 -22.38
N ILE A 139 39.53 18.61 -21.50
CA ILE A 139 39.33 18.57 -20.04
C ILE A 139 38.61 19.84 -19.58
N ILE A 140 39.06 21.00 -20.08
CA ILE A 140 38.50 22.29 -19.70
C ILE A 140 37.10 22.51 -20.26
N ASP A 141 36.86 22.12 -21.51
CA ASP A 141 35.54 22.17 -22.16
C ASP A 141 34.54 21.25 -21.45
N PHE A 142 34.99 20.08 -21.01
CA PHE A 142 34.15 19.18 -20.25
C PHE A 142 33.83 19.78 -18.87
N ALA A 143 34.81 20.31 -18.15
CA ALA A 143 34.64 20.89 -16.82
C ALA A 143 33.82 22.19 -16.82
N GLU A 144 33.78 22.91 -17.95
CA GLU A 144 33.19 24.25 -18.10
C GLU A 144 33.83 25.28 -17.15
N LEU A 145 35.16 25.26 -17.04
CA LEU A 145 35.94 26.09 -16.10
C LEU A 145 36.94 27.03 -16.79
N LYS A 146 36.71 27.40 -18.06
CA LYS A 146 37.62 28.26 -18.84
C LYS A 146 38.02 29.54 -18.11
N ASP A 147 37.06 30.22 -17.49
CA ASP A 147 37.27 31.51 -16.83
C ASP A 147 38.00 31.40 -15.47
N PHE A 148 38.23 30.18 -14.98
CA PHE A 148 38.82 29.91 -13.65
C PHE A 148 40.19 29.22 -13.75
N LEU A 149 40.77 29.11 -14.94
CA LEU A 149 41.99 28.36 -15.22
C LEU A 149 43.21 28.77 -14.40
N ASP A 150 43.41 30.07 -14.24
CA ASP A 150 44.59 30.65 -13.59
C ASP A 150 44.32 31.02 -12.12
N MET A 151 43.23 30.48 -11.56
CA MET A 151 42.84 30.66 -10.16
C MET A 151 43.26 29.44 -9.33
N PRO A 152 43.84 29.64 -8.13
CA PRO A 152 44.19 28.55 -7.23
C PRO A 152 42.98 27.68 -6.84
N ILE A 153 43.16 26.36 -6.80
CA ILE A 153 42.06 25.41 -6.49
C ILE A 153 41.46 25.65 -5.09
N LYS A 154 42.23 26.17 -4.11
CA LYS A 154 41.66 26.51 -2.80
C LYS A 154 40.51 27.52 -2.85
N ASN A 155 40.40 28.27 -3.94
CA ASN A 155 39.31 29.23 -4.16
C ASN A 155 38.15 28.63 -4.99
N PHE A 156 38.25 27.37 -5.42
CA PHE A 156 37.18 26.68 -6.13
C PHE A 156 36.09 26.25 -5.15
N SER A 157 34.83 26.27 -5.60
CA SER A 157 33.79 25.54 -4.87
C SER A 157 34.06 24.04 -4.96
N SER A 158 33.50 23.26 -4.02
CA SER A 158 33.56 21.80 -4.07
C SER A 158 33.03 21.25 -5.40
N GLY A 159 32.00 21.88 -5.97
CA GLY A 159 31.46 21.54 -7.29
C GLY A 159 32.46 21.78 -8.44
N MET A 160 33.18 22.90 -8.43
CA MET A 160 34.18 23.20 -9.45
C MET A 160 35.38 22.24 -9.37
N ALA A 161 35.89 21.98 -8.16
CA ALA A 161 36.95 21.01 -7.96
C ALA A 161 36.52 19.60 -8.41
N ALA A 162 35.29 19.22 -8.10
CA ALA A 162 34.70 17.95 -8.54
C ALA A 162 34.58 17.83 -10.07
N ARG A 163 34.07 18.88 -10.73
CA ARG A 163 33.99 18.97 -12.20
C ARG A 163 35.35 18.77 -12.84
N LEU A 164 36.38 19.47 -12.33
CA LEU A 164 37.74 19.36 -12.84
C LEU A 164 38.31 17.95 -12.62
N GLY A 165 38.19 17.39 -11.42
CA GLY A 165 38.67 16.05 -11.10
C GLY A 165 38.04 14.98 -11.97
N PHE A 166 36.72 15.03 -12.19
CA PHE A 166 36.01 14.11 -13.07
C PHE A 166 36.49 14.23 -14.52
N SER A 167 36.70 15.45 -15.00
CA SER A 167 37.14 15.72 -16.38
C SER A 167 38.53 15.15 -16.65
N ILE A 168 39.46 15.33 -15.72
CA ILE A 168 40.83 14.79 -15.83
C ILE A 168 40.80 13.26 -15.82
N ALA A 169 40.08 12.66 -14.86
CA ALA A 169 40.07 11.21 -14.68
C ALA A 169 39.28 10.44 -15.76
N THR A 170 38.45 11.13 -16.55
CA THR A 170 37.65 10.52 -17.63
C THR A 170 38.08 10.96 -19.02
N VAL A 171 39.23 11.63 -19.14
CA VAL A 171 39.77 12.07 -20.45
C VAL A 171 40.22 10.90 -21.32
N VAL A 172 40.66 9.80 -20.70
CA VAL A 172 40.96 8.52 -21.37
C VAL A 172 39.98 7.47 -20.91
N LYS A 173 39.66 6.54 -21.80
CA LYS A 173 38.93 5.32 -21.47
C LYS A 173 39.82 4.36 -20.64
N PRO A 174 39.51 4.10 -19.37
CA PRO A 174 40.23 3.10 -18.57
C PRO A 174 39.73 1.68 -18.87
N ASP A 175 40.50 0.67 -18.46
CA ASP A 175 40.02 -0.72 -18.45
C ASP A 175 38.96 -0.92 -17.34
N ILE A 176 39.18 -0.28 -16.18
CA ILE A 176 38.32 -0.33 -15.00
C ILE A 176 38.07 1.10 -14.50
N LEU A 177 36.80 1.52 -14.50
CA LEU A 177 36.35 2.78 -13.89
C LEU A 177 35.74 2.47 -12.52
N ILE A 178 36.18 3.18 -11.49
CA ILE A 178 35.64 3.04 -10.14
C ILE A 178 35.02 4.36 -9.72
N CYS A 179 33.76 4.34 -9.28
CA CYS A 179 32.99 5.53 -8.93
C CYS A 179 32.42 5.40 -7.51
N ASP A 180 32.86 6.25 -6.57
CA ASP A 180 32.36 6.27 -5.19
C ASP A 180 31.53 7.53 -4.91
N GLU A 181 30.19 7.46 -5.10
CA GLU A 181 29.23 8.54 -4.77
C GLU A 181 29.50 9.90 -5.46
N VAL A 182 30.37 9.91 -6.46
CA VAL A 182 30.87 11.10 -7.15
C VAL A 182 29.81 11.84 -7.97
N LEU A 183 28.77 11.13 -8.45
CA LEU A 183 27.74 11.71 -9.31
C LEU A 183 26.79 12.67 -8.57
N ALA A 184 26.83 12.71 -7.24
CA ALA A 184 25.98 13.62 -6.46
C ALA A 184 26.54 15.06 -6.41
N VAL A 185 27.69 15.34 -7.02
CA VAL A 185 28.37 16.64 -6.96
C VAL A 185 28.22 17.40 -8.29
N GLY A 186 27.77 18.66 -8.23
CA GLY A 186 27.51 19.52 -9.38
C GLY A 186 26.02 19.78 -9.62
N ASP A 187 25.70 20.60 -10.61
CA ASP A 187 24.32 20.84 -11.05
C ASP A 187 23.78 19.65 -11.88
N TYR A 188 22.45 19.59 -12.03
CA TYR A 188 21.77 18.52 -12.76
C TYR A 188 22.23 18.37 -14.22
N ALA A 189 22.59 19.47 -14.89
CA ALA A 189 23.06 19.43 -16.28
C ALA A 189 24.43 18.75 -16.38
N PHE A 190 25.34 19.04 -15.44
CA PHE A 190 26.64 18.39 -15.35
C PHE A 190 26.54 16.92 -14.96
N GLN A 191 25.66 16.57 -14.02
CA GLN A 191 25.40 15.17 -13.65
C GLN A 191 25.00 14.33 -14.86
N ARG A 192 24.08 14.85 -15.70
CA ARG A 192 23.71 14.21 -16.97
C ARG A 192 24.87 14.07 -17.95
N LYS A 193 25.79 15.03 -17.97
CA LYS A 193 27.01 14.99 -18.81
C LYS A 193 27.94 13.86 -18.34
N CYS A 194 28.13 13.72 -17.03
CA CYS A 194 28.89 12.63 -16.42
C CYS A 194 28.25 11.27 -16.68
N GLU A 195 26.93 11.13 -16.49
CA GLU A 195 26.19 9.89 -16.80
C GLU A 195 26.40 9.47 -18.26
N ARG A 196 26.30 10.42 -19.19
CA ARG A 196 26.51 10.15 -20.61
C ARG A 196 27.94 9.70 -20.90
N ARG A 197 28.95 10.41 -20.38
CA ARG A 197 30.38 10.05 -20.57
C ARG A 197 30.67 8.64 -20.04
N MET A 198 30.12 8.26 -18.88
CA MET A 198 30.28 6.90 -18.35
C MET A 198 29.55 5.85 -19.18
N SER A 199 28.35 6.16 -19.69
CA SER A 199 27.62 5.26 -20.58
C SER A 199 28.43 5.01 -21.86
N ASP A 200 28.99 6.07 -22.46
CA ASP A 200 29.81 5.96 -23.68
C ASP A 200 31.06 5.09 -23.43
N MET A 201 31.70 5.22 -22.26
CA MET A 201 32.83 4.35 -21.87
C MET A 201 32.43 2.90 -21.67
N ARG A 202 31.27 2.66 -21.04
CA ARG A 202 30.72 1.31 -20.81
C ARG A 202 30.37 0.65 -22.14
N ASP A 203 29.72 1.36 -23.04
CA ASP A 203 29.38 0.88 -24.38
C ASP A 203 30.63 0.57 -25.22
N ALA A 204 31.73 1.28 -24.95
CA ALA A 204 33.05 0.97 -25.51
C ALA A 204 33.73 -0.24 -24.82
N GLY A 205 33.18 -0.83 -23.76
CA GLY A 205 33.68 -2.02 -23.07
C GLY A 205 34.54 -1.76 -21.83
N THR A 206 34.46 -0.58 -21.21
CA THR A 206 35.05 -0.32 -19.88
C THR A 206 34.28 -1.06 -18.80
N THR A 207 35.00 -1.69 -17.87
CA THR A 207 34.43 -2.34 -16.68
C THR A 207 34.11 -1.29 -15.62
N LEU A 208 32.95 -1.34 -14.97
CA LEU A 208 32.53 -0.33 -14.00
C LEU A 208 32.32 -0.93 -12.61
N LEU A 209 32.94 -0.34 -11.58
CA LEU A 209 32.59 -0.57 -10.18
C LEU A 209 31.94 0.69 -9.61
N TYR A 210 30.68 0.60 -9.21
CA TYR A 210 29.86 1.74 -8.81
C TYR A 210 29.36 1.60 -7.38
N VAL A 211 29.63 2.60 -6.54
CA VAL A 211 29.05 2.74 -5.20
C VAL A 211 28.13 3.96 -5.20
N SER A 212 26.90 3.76 -4.72
CA SER A 212 25.92 4.82 -4.56
C SER A 212 24.95 4.52 -3.43
N HIS A 213 24.46 5.58 -2.79
CA HIS A 213 23.35 5.51 -1.85
C HIS A 213 21.99 5.37 -2.54
N SER A 214 21.89 5.68 -3.84
CA SER A 214 20.66 5.54 -4.62
C SER A 214 20.58 4.17 -5.29
N MET A 215 19.68 3.31 -4.81
CA MET A 215 19.43 2.01 -5.42
C MET A 215 18.90 2.12 -6.86
N GLU A 216 18.16 3.18 -7.15
CA GLU A 216 17.67 3.46 -8.50
C GLU A 216 18.82 3.71 -9.48
N SER A 217 19.81 4.50 -9.09
CA SER A 217 21.01 4.75 -9.89
C SER A 217 21.80 3.45 -10.13
N VAL A 218 22.00 2.65 -9.07
CA VAL A 218 22.72 1.36 -9.19
C VAL A 218 22.00 0.43 -10.16
N ARG A 219 20.67 0.31 -10.10
CA ARG A 219 19.87 -0.52 -11.01
C ARG A 219 19.90 -0.04 -12.46
N LYS A 220 19.99 1.26 -12.69
CA LYS A 220 20.04 1.86 -14.03
C LYS A 220 21.40 1.63 -14.70
N ILE A 221 22.48 1.63 -13.91
CA ILE A 221 23.86 1.68 -14.40
C ILE A 221 24.54 0.29 -14.39
N CYS A 222 24.20 -0.58 -13.43
CA CYS A 222 24.90 -1.84 -13.19
C CYS A 222 24.08 -3.07 -13.60
N ASP A 223 24.78 -4.11 -14.05
CA ASP A 223 24.22 -5.43 -14.41
C ASP A 223 24.27 -6.41 -13.22
N HIS A 224 25.28 -6.23 -12.37
CA HIS A 224 25.55 -7.06 -11.21
C HIS A 224 25.64 -6.23 -9.93
N ALA A 225 25.52 -6.88 -8.77
CA ALA A 225 25.80 -6.24 -7.49
C ALA A 225 26.45 -7.17 -6.47
N LEU A 226 27.21 -6.55 -5.57
CA LEU A 226 27.79 -7.13 -4.37
C LEU A 226 27.20 -6.42 -3.15
N TRP A 227 26.44 -7.14 -2.33
CA TRP A 227 25.89 -6.63 -1.08
C TRP A 227 26.84 -6.91 0.09
N LEU A 228 27.36 -5.83 0.69
CA LEU A 228 28.16 -5.83 1.91
C LEU A 228 27.33 -5.40 3.13
N ASP A 229 27.48 -6.14 4.23
CA ASP A 229 26.98 -5.78 5.55
C ASP A 229 28.04 -6.08 6.62
N LYS A 230 28.43 -5.05 7.37
CA LYS A 230 29.45 -5.10 8.44
C LYS A 230 30.73 -5.86 8.03
N GLY A 231 31.20 -5.58 6.81
CA GLY A 231 32.41 -6.15 6.24
C GLY A 231 32.28 -7.59 5.74
N ILE A 232 31.07 -8.10 5.53
CA ILE A 232 30.80 -9.46 5.05
C ILE A 232 29.92 -9.39 3.80
N VAL A 233 30.21 -10.21 2.79
CA VAL A 233 29.33 -10.39 1.62
C VAL A 233 28.07 -11.14 2.03
N LYS A 234 26.90 -10.53 1.82
CA LYS A 234 25.59 -11.14 2.08
C LYS A 234 24.98 -11.76 0.83
N ALA A 235 25.20 -11.14 -0.32
CA ALA A 235 24.77 -11.65 -1.63
C ALA A 235 25.66 -11.06 -2.73
N SER A 236 25.81 -11.78 -3.84
CA SER A 236 26.56 -11.38 -5.03
C SER A 236 25.89 -11.99 -6.26
N GLY A 237 25.78 -11.26 -7.36
CA GLY A 237 25.16 -11.75 -8.60
C GLY A 237 24.39 -10.67 -9.35
N GLU A 238 23.33 -11.08 -10.07
CA GLU A 238 22.50 -10.18 -10.87
C GLU A 238 21.83 -9.09 -10.01
N ILE A 239 21.83 -7.85 -10.54
CA ILE A 239 21.45 -6.65 -9.79
C ILE A 239 20.03 -6.72 -9.22
N ARG A 240 19.03 -7.21 -9.96
CA ARG A 240 17.63 -7.25 -9.48
C ARG A 240 17.50 -8.17 -8.26
N THR A 241 18.18 -9.31 -8.30
CA THR A 241 18.15 -10.31 -7.22
C THR A 241 18.82 -9.76 -5.95
N VAL A 242 20.02 -9.22 -6.08
CA VAL A 242 20.81 -8.71 -4.95
C VAL A 242 20.22 -7.43 -4.36
N ALA A 243 19.73 -6.51 -5.21
CA ALA A 243 19.05 -5.30 -4.77
C ALA A 243 17.77 -5.61 -3.97
N ARG A 244 16.98 -6.60 -4.41
CA ARG A 244 15.78 -7.05 -3.67
C ARG A 244 16.16 -7.58 -2.28
N ALA A 245 17.16 -8.46 -2.21
CA ALA A 245 17.63 -9.02 -0.94
C ALA A 245 18.14 -7.94 0.03
N TYR A 246 18.88 -6.95 -0.48
CA TYR A 246 19.38 -5.83 0.31
C TYR A 246 18.25 -4.92 0.81
N LEU A 247 17.32 -4.49 -0.04
CA LEU A 247 16.20 -3.62 0.36
C LEU A 247 15.29 -4.29 1.40
N ASN A 248 15.05 -5.60 1.26
CA ASN A 248 14.31 -6.40 2.25
C ASN A 248 15.00 -6.43 3.62
N SER A 249 16.32 -6.24 3.67
CA SER A 249 17.05 -6.21 4.94
C SER A 249 16.95 -4.86 5.68
N LEU A 250 16.64 -3.77 4.96
CA LEU A 250 16.58 -2.42 5.50
C LEU A 250 15.21 -2.06 6.09
N SER A 251 14.16 -2.80 5.73
CA SER A 251 12.76 -2.42 6.01
C SER A 251 12.38 -2.47 7.49
N GLY A 252 13.24 -2.96 8.39
CA GLY A 252 13.08 -2.81 9.85
C GLY A 252 11.87 -3.47 10.49
N VAL A 253 10.94 -4.05 9.73
CA VAL A 253 9.75 -4.74 10.23
C VAL A 253 10.12 -6.19 10.57
N PRO A 254 10.09 -6.61 11.86
CA PRO A 254 10.54 -7.94 12.26
C PRO A 254 9.68 -9.10 11.74
N ASP A 255 8.54 -8.87 11.07
CA ASP A 255 7.58 -9.94 10.71
C ASP A 255 7.02 -9.89 9.27
N VAL A 256 7.77 -9.39 8.28
CA VAL A 256 7.37 -9.51 6.85
C VAL A 256 8.19 -10.55 6.08
N LYS A 257 9.10 -11.25 6.75
CA LYS A 257 9.92 -12.31 6.14
C LYS A 257 9.10 -13.50 5.62
N GLU A 258 7.91 -13.74 6.16
CA GLU A 258 7.08 -14.88 5.70
C GLU A 258 6.13 -14.55 4.54
N ASN A 259 5.69 -13.29 4.36
CA ASN A 259 4.63 -12.97 3.37
C ASN A 259 5.13 -12.33 2.05
N ILE A 260 6.31 -11.71 1.97
CA ILE A 260 6.78 -11.08 0.71
C ILE A 260 7.30 -12.11 -0.32
N ASN A 261 7.75 -13.29 0.14
CA ASN A 261 8.25 -14.35 -0.74
C ASN A 261 7.14 -15.19 -1.39
N ARG A 262 5.87 -14.93 -1.09
CA ARG A 262 4.74 -15.57 -1.76
C ARG A 262 3.96 -14.53 -2.54
N ILE A 263 4.36 -14.28 -3.79
CA ILE A 263 3.37 -13.90 -4.79
C ILE A 263 2.49 -15.15 -4.93
N GLU A 264 1.40 -15.18 -4.17
CA GLU A 264 0.45 -16.29 -4.26
C GLU A 264 -0.42 -16.07 -5.50
N GLU A 265 -0.55 -17.11 -6.32
CA GLU A 265 -1.70 -17.19 -7.22
C GLU A 265 -2.94 -17.39 -6.35
N LEU A 266 -3.86 -16.45 -6.45
CA LEU A 266 -5.09 -16.44 -5.67
C LEU A 266 -6.19 -17.13 -6.48
N SER A 267 -7.13 -17.79 -5.79
CA SER A 267 -8.19 -18.58 -6.42
C SER A 267 -9.09 -17.74 -7.34
N ASP A 268 -9.72 -18.39 -8.31
CA ASP A 268 -10.73 -17.80 -9.21
C ASP A 268 -11.82 -17.01 -8.45
N ASP A 269 -12.21 -17.50 -7.27
CA ASP A 269 -13.26 -16.86 -6.45
C ASP A 269 -12.84 -15.51 -5.87
N SER A 270 -11.54 -15.26 -5.76
CA SER A 270 -11.00 -13.95 -5.37
C SER A 270 -11.03 -12.91 -6.50
N CYS A 271 -11.08 -13.34 -7.76
CA CYS A 271 -11.31 -12.47 -8.92
C CYS A 271 -12.80 -12.17 -9.06
N LYS A 272 -13.64 -13.21 -9.00
CA LYS A 272 -15.09 -13.13 -9.17
C LYS A 272 -15.81 -12.26 -8.13
N SER A 273 -15.16 -11.98 -7.01
CA SER A 273 -15.68 -11.08 -5.98
C SER A 273 -15.51 -9.60 -6.35
N LEU A 274 -14.56 -9.25 -7.21
CA LEU A 274 -14.20 -7.86 -7.50
C LEU A 274 -15.14 -7.16 -8.48
N SER A 275 -15.81 -7.93 -9.36
CA SER A 275 -16.73 -7.40 -10.37
C SER A 275 -17.70 -8.48 -10.85
N ILE A 276 -18.93 -8.10 -11.18
CA ILE A 276 -19.88 -8.99 -11.89
C ILE A 276 -19.44 -9.33 -13.31
N PHE A 277 -18.57 -8.53 -13.93
CA PHE A 277 -18.06 -8.76 -15.29
C PHE A 277 -16.71 -9.50 -15.30
N CYS A 278 -16.35 -10.13 -14.18
CA CYS A 278 -15.11 -10.89 -14.09
C CYS A 278 -15.07 -12.02 -15.13
N SER A 279 -14.02 -12.02 -15.95
CA SER A 279 -13.79 -13.03 -16.99
C SER A 279 -13.47 -14.40 -16.38
N PRO A 280 -13.87 -15.51 -17.02
CA PRO A 280 -13.45 -16.84 -16.59
C PRO A 280 -11.93 -17.04 -16.63
N GLU A 281 -11.21 -16.29 -17.47
CA GLU A 281 -9.75 -16.35 -17.60
C GLU A 281 -9.01 -15.46 -16.59
N ALA A 282 -9.72 -14.73 -15.74
CA ALA A 282 -9.15 -13.74 -14.84
C ALA A 282 -8.18 -14.37 -13.84
N ARG A 283 -6.99 -13.77 -13.71
CA ARG A 283 -5.95 -14.24 -12.79
C ARG A 283 -5.62 -13.16 -11.79
N ARG A 284 -5.43 -13.55 -10.53
CA ARG A 284 -5.03 -12.64 -9.46
C ARG A 284 -3.76 -13.10 -8.76
N LYS A 285 -2.84 -12.16 -8.53
CA LYS A 285 -1.59 -12.42 -7.80
C LYS A 285 -1.08 -11.17 -7.09
N GLY A 286 -0.28 -11.35 -6.06
CA GLY A 286 0.39 -10.25 -5.35
C GLY A 286 0.74 -10.64 -3.92
N THR A 287 1.36 -9.73 -3.17
CA THR A 287 1.64 -9.98 -1.75
C THR A 287 0.38 -9.98 -0.89
N GLY A 288 -0.70 -9.35 -1.36
CA GLY A 288 -1.96 -9.25 -0.63
C GLY A 288 -1.91 -8.34 0.60
N LEU A 289 -0.84 -7.56 0.78
CA LEU A 289 -0.73 -6.54 1.82
C LEU A 289 -1.70 -5.38 1.57
N VAL A 290 -1.90 -5.03 0.30
CA VAL A 290 -2.96 -4.15 -0.18
C VAL A 290 -3.67 -4.86 -1.32
N ARG A 291 -5.00 -4.80 -1.33
CA ARG A 291 -5.84 -5.53 -2.28
C ARG A 291 -6.93 -4.63 -2.83
N TYR A 292 -7.25 -4.80 -4.11
CA TYR A 292 -8.55 -4.36 -4.61
C TYR A 292 -9.67 -5.14 -3.91
N THR A 293 -10.71 -4.42 -3.52
CA THR A 293 -11.94 -4.99 -2.95
C THR A 293 -13.12 -4.87 -3.91
N SER A 294 -13.07 -3.91 -4.83
CA SER A 294 -14.03 -3.73 -5.92
C SER A 294 -13.36 -3.07 -7.13
N ILE A 295 -13.74 -3.47 -8.34
CA ILE A 295 -13.35 -2.80 -9.59
C ILE A 295 -14.58 -2.73 -10.50
N GLU A 296 -15.02 -1.51 -10.80
CA GLU A 296 -16.23 -1.26 -11.58
C GLU A 296 -15.89 -0.42 -12.81
N LEU A 297 -16.52 -0.75 -13.94
CA LEU A 297 -16.48 0.05 -15.16
C LEU A 297 -17.87 0.64 -15.36
N LEU A 298 -17.98 1.96 -15.30
CA LEU A 298 -19.24 2.68 -15.31
C LEU A 298 -19.39 3.46 -16.62
N ASN A 299 -20.59 3.45 -17.20
CA ASN A 299 -20.94 4.28 -18.35
C ASN A 299 -21.18 5.75 -17.95
N GLY A 300 -21.51 6.61 -18.92
CA GLY A 300 -21.81 8.02 -18.68
C GLY A 300 -22.99 8.31 -17.73
N GLU A 301 -23.84 7.31 -17.47
CA GLU A 301 -24.97 7.40 -16.53
C GLU A 301 -24.60 6.85 -15.13
N GLY A 302 -23.36 6.38 -14.94
CA GLY A 302 -22.90 5.79 -13.68
C GLY A 302 -23.32 4.33 -13.45
N VAL A 303 -23.81 3.66 -14.50
CA VAL A 303 -24.24 2.25 -14.46
C VAL A 303 -23.09 1.33 -14.87
N SER A 304 -22.89 0.23 -14.14
CA SER A 304 -21.86 -0.75 -14.44
C SER A 304 -22.09 -1.42 -15.81
N SER A 305 -21.06 -1.42 -16.66
CA SER A 305 -21.09 -2.05 -18.00
C SER A 305 -19.70 -2.59 -18.36
N ALA A 306 -19.67 -3.65 -19.17
CA ALA A 306 -18.47 -4.11 -19.88
C ALA A 306 -18.59 -3.90 -21.41
N CYS A 307 -19.70 -3.33 -21.86
CA CYS A 307 -19.98 -3.02 -23.26
C CYS A 307 -20.07 -1.51 -23.43
N PHE A 308 -19.30 -0.94 -24.35
CA PHE A 308 -19.25 0.50 -24.60
C PHE A 308 -19.20 0.79 -26.10
N GLU A 309 -19.71 1.94 -26.51
CA GLU A 309 -19.48 2.46 -27.86
C GLU A 309 -18.18 3.27 -27.92
N THR A 310 -17.51 3.29 -29.06
CA THR A 310 -16.38 4.20 -29.28
C THR A 310 -16.82 5.64 -29.06
N GLY A 311 -16.10 6.37 -28.22
CA GLY A 311 -16.40 7.74 -27.84
C GLY A 311 -17.11 7.88 -26.50
N ASP A 312 -17.68 6.80 -25.96
CA ASP A 312 -18.31 6.79 -24.65
C ASP A 312 -17.35 7.20 -23.54
N LYS A 313 -17.90 7.89 -22.55
CA LYS A 313 -17.28 8.14 -21.26
C LYS A 313 -17.25 6.83 -20.45
N ILE A 314 -16.08 6.46 -19.95
CA ILE A 314 -15.90 5.28 -19.10
C ILE A 314 -15.26 5.74 -17.78
N THR A 315 -15.97 5.56 -16.66
CA THR A 315 -15.41 5.79 -15.33
C THR A 315 -15.04 4.46 -14.71
N ILE A 316 -13.75 4.28 -14.45
CA ILE A 316 -13.20 3.11 -13.78
C ILE A 316 -13.11 3.43 -12.29
N ARG A 317 -13.82 2.69 -11.45
CA ARG A 317 -13.82 2.88 -10.00
C ARG A 317 -13.14 1.71 -9.31
N PHE A 318 -12.12 2.00 -8.52
CA PHE A 318 -11.40 1.05 -7.69
C PHE A 318 -11.73 1.29 -6.22
N GLN A 319 -11.98 0.23 -5.48
CA GLN A 319 -11.90 0.23 -4.02
C GLN A 319 -10.73 -0.66 -3.61
N TYR A 320 -10.00 -0.26 -2.56
CA TYR A 320 -8.88 -1.02 -2.04
C TYR A 320 -8.88 -1.00 -0.51
N ALA A 321 -8.25 -2.01 0.06
CA ALA A 321 -7.96 -2.06 1.48
C ALA A 321 -6.62 -2.77 1.74
N GLY A 322 -5.91 -2.35 2.79
CA GLY A 322 -4.57 -2.79 3.12
C GLY A 322 -4.35 -2.98 4.62
N LYS A 323 -3.36 -3.82 4.95
CA LYS A 323 -2.94 -4.14 6.32
C LYS A 323 -2.01 -3.10 6.94
N VAL A 324 -1.55 -2.13 6.13
CA VAL A 324 -0.53 -1.16 6.52
C VAL A 324 -0.97 0.22 6.05
N ALA A 325 -1.05 1.16 6.99
CA ALA A 325 -1.43 2.54 6.71
C ALA A 325 -0.26 3.30 6.10
N ASN A 326 -0.54 4.44 5.46
CA ASN A 326 0.45 5.40 4.98
C ASN A 326 1.52 4.78 4.06
N THR A 327 1.13 3.75 3.31
CA THR A 327 2.01 3.11 2.32
C THR A 327 1.94 3.90 1.02
N PRO A 328 3.07 4.28 0.39
CA PRO A 328 3.05 4.87 -0.94
C PRO A 328 2.65 3.82 -1.98
N LEU A 329 1.53 4.08 -2.67
CA LEU A 329 0.96 3.18 -3.67
C LEU A 329 0.82 3.84 -5.04
N SER A 330 0.99 3.04 -6.09
CA SER A 330 0.65 3.37 -7.46
C SER A 330 -0.46 2.46 -7.95
N PHE A 331 -1.63 3.03 -8.19
CA PHE A 331 -2.76 2.34 -8.80
C PHE A 331 -2.63 2.45 -10.31
N ALA A 332 -2.74 1.33 -11.00
CA ALA A 332 -2.58 1.26 -12.44
C ALA A 332 -3.68 0.42 -13.05
N PHE A 333 -4.07 0.75 -14.28
CA PHE A 333 -4.84 -0.16 -15.12
C PHE A 333 -4.28 -0.22 -16.53
N GLY A 334 -4.64 -1.29 -17.21
CA GLY A 334 -4.30 -1.51 -18.60
C GLY A 334 -5.48 -2.07 -19.37
N ILE A 335 -5.53 -1.72 -20.65
CA ILE A 335 -6.39 -2.33 -21.65
C ILE A 335 -5.47 -3.03 -22.64
N VAL A 336 -5.65 -4.32 -22.79
CA VAL A 336 -4.83 -5.19 -23.65
C VAL A 336 -5.70 -5.89 -24.68
N SER A 337 -5.14 -6.18 -25.84
CA SER A 337 -5.82 -7.03 -26.85
C SER A 337 -5.90 -8.49 -26.39
N LYS A 338 -6.61 -9.33 -27.15
CA LYS A 338 -6.65 -10.79 -26.93
C LYS A 338 -5.28 -11.48 -26.99
N ASP A 339 -4.34 -10.92 -27.75
CA ASP A 339 -2.96 -11.42 -27.83
C ASP A 339 -2.06 -10.80 -26.72
N HIS A 340 -2.67 -10.21 -25.69
CA HIS A 340 -2.03 -9.50 -24.58
C HIS A 340 -1.10 -8.33 -24.99
N ILE A 341 -1.25 -7.83 -26.21
CA ILE A 341 -0.56 -6.61 -26.66
C ILE A 341 -1.18 -5.41 -25.93
N PRO A 342 -0.39 -4.59 -25.21
CA PRO A 342 -0.90 -3.40 -24.54
C PRO A 342 -1.44 -2.38 -25.54
N ILE A 343 -2.70 -1.99 -25.36
CA ILE A 343 -3.35 -0.94 -26.16
C ILE A 343 -3.25 0.39 -25.44
N TYR A 344 -3.54 0.39 -24.13
CA TYR A 344 -3.48 1.59 -23.30
C TYR A 344 -3.11 1.21 -21.85
N ARG A 345 -2.27 2.00 -21.20
CA ARG A 345 -1.91 1.83 -19.78
C ARG A 345 -1.67 3.19 -19.16
N THR A 346 -2.14 3.37 -17.93
CA THR A 346 -1.85 4.54 -17.12
C THR A 346 -1.79 4.14 -15.64
N SER A 347 -1.21 5.02 -14.82
CA SER A 347 -1.16 4.86 -13.38
C SER A 347 -1.12 6.21 -12.67
N THR A 348 -1.49 6.22 -11.41
CA THR A 348 -1.34 7.41 -10.56
C THR A 348 0.12 7.87 -10.47
N ARG A 349 1.09 6.96 -10.53
CA ARG A 349 2.53 7.31 -10.56
C ARG A 349 2.94 8.00 -11.86
N LEU A 350 2.41 7.56 -13.01
CA LEU A 350 2.71 8.20 -14.29
C LEU A 350 2.12 9.61 -14.37
N GLU A 351 0.93 9.81 -13.78
CA GLU A 351 0.22 11.08 -13.81
C GLU A 351 0.79 12.11 -12.81
N TYR A 352 1.05 11.69 -11.57
CA TYR A 352 1.48 12.60 -10.50
C TYR A 352 2.99 12.67 -10.30
N ASP A 353 3.77 11.89 -11.06
CA ASP A 353 5.21 11.68 -10.90
C ASP A 353 5.63 11.24 -9.48
N LYS A 354 4.68 10.66 -8.73
CA LYS A 354 4.87 10.13 -7.37
C LYS A 354 3.86 9.05 -7.05
N MET A 355 4.21 8.17 -6.11
CA MET A 355 3.23 7.29 -5.48
C MET A 355 2.33 8.07 -4.54
N VAL A 356 1.08 7.62 -4.38
CA VAL A 356 0.11 8.28 -3.51
C VAL A 356 0.12 7.63 -2.14
N LEU A 357 0.23 8.45 -1.10
CA LEU A 357 0.05 8.01 0.28
C LEU A 357 -1.43 7.70 0.51
N THR A 358 -1.71 6.47 0.88
CA THR A 358 -3.08 5.99 1.10
C THR A 358 -3.34 5.62 2.54
N ALA A 359 -4.58 5.85 2.98
CA ALA A 359 -5.10 5.27 4.22
C ALA A 359 -5.22 3.73 4.08
N ASN A 360 -5.64 3.07 5.16
CA ASN A 360 -5.86 1.62 5.18
C ASN A 360 -6.92 1.13 4.20
N SER A 361 -7.81 2.00 3.74
CA SER A 361 -8.77 1.71 2.68
C SER A 361 -9.17 2.99 1.97
N GLY A 362 -9.76 2.87 0.80
CA GLY A 362 -10.29 4.01 0.07
C GLY A 362 -10.76 3.69 -1.34
N MET A 363 -11.20 4.74 -2.03
CA MET A 363 -11.74 4.67 -3.38
C MET A 363 -10.92 5.55 -4.33
N LEU A 364 -10.68 5.07 -5.54
CA LEU A 364 -10.11 5.84 -6.63
C LEU A 364 -11.01 5.74 -7.85
N THR A 365 -11.08 6.82 -8.61
CA THR A 365 -11.72 6.82 -9.93
C THR A 365 -10.75 7.29 -10.98
N CYS A 366 -10.68 6.59 -12.11
CA CYS A 366 -10.09 7.09 -13.33
C CYS A 366 -11.18 7.25 -14.38
N THR A 367 -11.38 8.46 -14.89
CA THR A 367 -12.39 8.74 -15.90
C THR A 367 -11.74 8.94 -17.25
N LEU A 368 -12.10 8.09 -18.22
CA LEU A 368 -11.83 8.29 -19.64
C LEU A 368 -12.97 9.14 -20.22
N GLU A 369 -12.71 10.40 -20.57
CA GLU A 369 -13.79 11.31 -21.02
C GLU A 369 -14.36 10.91 -22.39
N SER A 370 -13.53 10.33 -23.25
CA SER A 370 -13.95 9.77 -24.53
C SER A 370 -13.04 8.62 -24.90
N ASN A 371 -13.50 7.38 -24.70
CA ASN A 371 -12.69 6.21 -25.05
C ASN A 371 -12.46 6.16 -26.57
N LYS A 372 -11.20 5.97 -26.98
CA LYS A 372 -10.81 5.89 -28.40
C LYS A 372 -10.64 4.46 -28.89
N LEU A 373 -11.08 3.46 -28.12
CA LEU A 373 -10.96 2.07 -28.54
C LEU A 373 -11.81 1.84 -29.79
N LEU A 374 -11.27 1.04 -30.69
CA LEU A 374 -11.95 0.65 -31.93
C LEU A 374 -12.79 -0.61 -31.69
N ASP A 375 -13.55 -0.98 -32.72
CA ASP A 375 -14.41 -2.16 -32.67
C ASP A 375 -13.61 -3.41 -32.32
N GLY A 376 -14.04 -4.12 -31.27
CA GLY A 376 -13.37 -5.33 -30.87
C GLY A 376 -13.48 -5.63 -29.39
N GLN A 377 -12.83 -6.73 -29.01
CA GLN A 377 -12.79 -7.24 -27.66
C GLN A 377 -11.40 -7.05 -27.07
N TYR A 378 -11.36 -6.51 -25.85
CA TYR A 378 -10.16 -6.21 -25.09
C TYR A 378 -10.27 -6.77 -23.68
N TYR A 379 -9.13 -6.98 -23.03
CA TYR A 379 -9.09 -7.29 -21.60
C TYR A 379 -8.69 -6.04 -20.81
N PHE A 380 -9.46 -5.76 -19.76
CA PHE A 380 -9.08 -4.83 -18.72
C PHE A 380 -8.23 -5.55 -17.66
N GLU A 381 -7.18 -4.89 -17.19
CA GLU A 381 -6.29 -5.35 -16.13
C GLU A 381 -6.06 -4.23 -15.12
N ALA A 382 -5.81 -4.57 -13.85
CA ALA A 382 -5.48 -3.58 -12.81
C ALA A 382 -4.36 -4.08 -11.90
N ARG A 383 -3.56 -3.15 -11.39
CA ARG A 383 -2.40 -3.44 -10.53
C ARG A 383 -2.22 -2.37 -9.46
N ILE A 384 -1.88 -2.81 -8.24
CA ILE A 384 -1.40 -1.98 -7.14
C ILE A 384 0.08 -2.26 -6.95
N TRP A 385 0.90 -1.25 -7.18
CA TRP A 385 2.33 -1.30 -6.90
C TRP A 385 2.63 -0.51 -5.64
N GLY A 386 3.40 -1.08 -4.74
CA GLY A 386 4.04 -0.34 -3.65
C GLY A 386 5.41 0.16 -4.05
N GLU A 387 6.09 0.78 -3.10
CA GLU A 387 7.49 1.16 -3.24
C GLU A 387 8.36 -0.04 -3.66
N ASN A 388 9.49 0.25 -4.29
CA ASN A 388 10.47 -0.77 -4.72
C ASN A 388 9.91 -1.81 -5.71
N GLU A 389 8.85 -1.47 -6.43
CA GLU A 389 8.17 -2.36 -7.40
C GLU A 389 7.57 -3.62 -6.75
N ILE A 390 7.18 -3.52 -5.48
CA ILE A 390 6.44 -4.60 -4.83
C ILE A 390 5.03 -4.65 -5.43
N LEU A 391 4.66 -5.80 -5.99
CA LEU A 391 3.33 -6.02 -6.52
C LEU A 391 2.38 -6.46 -5.40
N HIS A 392 1.58 -5.54 -4.90
CA HIS A 392 0.63 -5.83 -3.82
C HIS A 392 -0.59 -6.59 -4.32
N ASP A 393 -1.12 -6.18 -5.47
CA ASP A 393 -2.23 -6.84 -6.13
C ASP A 393 -2.15 -6.66 -7.65
N SER A 394 -2.59 -7.66 -8.39
CA SER A 394 -2.60 -7.68 -9.84
C SER A 394 -3.72 -8.57 -10.28
N VAL A 395 -4.66 -8.01 -11.05
CA VAL A 395 -5.68 -8.76 -11.77
C VAL A 395 -5.44 -8.61 -13.28
N THR A 396 -5.24 -9.73 -13.96
CA THR A 396 -5.07 -9.79 -15.42
C THR A 396 -6.21 -10.54 -16.06
N ASP A 397 -6.44 -10.30 -17.35
CA ASP A 397 -7.54 -10.91 -18.11
C ASP A 397 -8.90 -10.73 -17.38
N PHE A 398 -9.04 -9.58 -16.70
CA PHE A 398 -9.98 -9.47 -15.58
C PHE A 398 -11.40 -9.17 -16.04
N ILE A 399 -11.60 -8.20 -16.93
CA ILE A 399 -12.91 -7.93 -17.54
C ILE A 399 -12.74 -7.94 -19.06
N LEU A 400 -13.59 -8.70 -19.75
CA LEU A 400 -13.70 -8.66 -21.20
C LEU A 400 -14.52 -7.43 -21.62
N LEU A 401 -13.84 -6.40 -22.09
CA LEU A 401 -14.41 -5.18 -22.65
C LEU A 401 -14.83 -5.44 -24.09
N ASP A 402 -16.12 -5.24 -24.41
CA ASP A 402 -16.63 -5.27 -25.79
C ASP A 402 -16.91 -3.84 -26.27
N ILE A 403 -16.16 -3.40 -27.27
CA ILE A 403 -16.27 -2.06 -27.85
C ILE A 403 -16.96 -2.15 -29.21
N LYS A 404 -18.03 -1.37 -29.38
CA LYS A 404 -18.77 -1.25 -30.64
C LYS A 404 -18.51 0.09 -31.31
N THR A 405 -18.23 0.08 -32.61
CA THR A 405 -18.06 1.33 -33.37
C THR A 405 -19.34 1.80 -34.06
N ARG A 406 -19.54 3.12 -34.08
CA ARG A 406 -20.37 3.80 -35.10
C ARG A 406 -19.52 4.11 -36.33
N LEU A 407 -19.32 3.16 -37.24
CA LEU A 407 -18.74 3.40 -38.58
C LEU A 407 -17.39 4.16 -38.57
N ILE A 408 -16.39 3.68 -37.81
CA ILE A 408 -15.02 4.25 -37.82
C ILE A 408 -14.06 3.22 -38.42
N ARG A 409 -13.29 3.60 -39.44
CA ARG A 409 -12.29 2.75 -40.12
C ARG A 409 -10.86 3.27 -39.89
N GLU A 410 -10.47 3.40 -38.64
CA GLU A 410 -9.16 3.89 -38.24
C GLU A 410 -8.26 2.74 -37.74
N ARG A 411 -6.93 2.94 -37.73
CA ARG A 411 -5.93 2.01 -37.16
C ARG A 411 -4.75 2.83 -36.65
N GLY A 412 -4.24 2.53 -35.45
CA GLY A 412 -3.05 3.21 -34.92
C GLY A 412 -2.86 3.05 -33.41
N PHE A 413 -1.84 3.73 -32.87
CA PHE A 413 -1.66 3.93 -31.44
C PHE A 413 -2.45 5.14 -31.00
N LEU A 414 -3.07 5.06 -29.83
CA LEU A 414 -3.97 6.09 -29.29
C LEU A 414 -3.52 6.52 -27.89
N GLN A 415 -3.78 7.78 -27.56
CA GLN A 415 -3.76 8.31 -26.20
C GLN A 415 -5.21 8.62 -25.81
N MET A 416 -5.54 8.42 -24.53
CA MET A 416 -6.85 8.79 -23.99
C MET A 416 -6.68 9.87 -22.94
N ASP A 417 -7.43 10.95 -23.10
CA ASP A 417 -7.59 11.95 -22.05
C ASP A 417 -8.29 11.30 -20.87
N HIS A 418 -7.66 11.42 -19.69
CA HIS A 418 -8.15 10.80 -18.48
C HIS A 418 -7.82 11.61 -17.24
N THR A 419 -8.63 11.44 -16.21
CA THR A 419 -8.44 12.13 -14.92
C THR A 419 -8.55 11.13 -13.79
N TRP A 420 -7.59 11.17 -12.87
CA TRP A 420 -7.61 10.42 -11.61
C TRP A 420 -8.15 11.28 -10.48
N ASN A 421 -9.09 10.75 -9.70
CA ASN A 421 -9.56 11.33 -8.45
C ASN A 421 -9.49 10.28 -7.34
N MET A 422 -9.21 10.72 -6.11
CA MET A 422 -9.06 9.86 -4.95
C MET A 422 -9.95 10.32 -3.81
N TYR A 423 -10.54 9.35 -3.14
CA TYR A 423 -11.52 9.56 -2.09
C TYR A 423 -11.21 8.68 -0.86
N PRO A 424 -11.33 9.22 0.37
CA PRO A 424 -11.53 10.64 0.65
C PRO A 424 -10.35 11.49 0.16
N GLU A 425 -10.64 12.74 -0.23
CA GLU A 425 -9.58 13.73 -0.47
C GLU A 425 -8.83 14.00 0.85
N SER A 426 -7.57 14.45 0.78
CA SER A 426 -6.79 14.73 2.01
C SER A 426 -7.46 15.75 2.93
N SER A 427 -8.18 16.72 2.34
CA SER A 427 -8.98 17.72 3.05
C SER A 427 -10.11 17.11 3.87
N PHE A 428 -10.58 15.91 3.52
CA PHE A 428 -11.60 15.21 4.28
C PHE A 428 -11.13 15.00 5.70
N PHE A 429 -9.89 14.57 5.95
CA PHE A 429 -9.40 14.22 7.29
C PHE A 429 -9.14 15.41 8.21
N GLU A 430 -9.22 16.64 7.70
CA GLU A 430 -9.02 17.84 8.51
C GLU A 430 -10.12 17.98 9.58
N LYS A 431 -9.72 18.30 10.81
CA LYS A 431 -10.65 18.59 11.91
C LYS A 431 -11.62 19.72 11.51
N GLU A 432 -12.91 19.56 11.81
CA GLU A 432 -13.93 20.55 11.45
C GLU A 432 -14.97 20.81 12.56
N ILE A 433 -15.70 21.92 12.44
CA ILE A 433 -16.90 22.20 13.25
C ILE A 433 -18.13 22.05 12.36
N ARG A 434 -18.93 21.01 12.59
CA ARG A 434 -20.16 20.72 11.86
C ARG A 434 -21.37 21.03 12.73
N LYS A 435 -22.14 22.06 12.36
CA LYS A 435 -23.36 22.50 13.09
C LYS A 435 -23.12 22.76 14.60
N GLY A 436 -21.95 23.28 14.96
CA GLY A 436 -21.59 23.60 16.34
C GLY A 436 -20.95 22.44 17.13
N PHE A 437 -20.73 21.29 16.49
CA PHE A 437 -20.07 20.14 17.08
C PHE A 437 -18.71 19.93 16.44
N GLU A 438 -17.72 19.62 17.27
CA GLU A 438 -16.38 19.30 16.81
C GLU A 438 -16.34 17.87 16.26
N VAL A 439 -15.79 17.72 15.05
CA VAL A 439 -15.50 16.43 14.42
C VAL A 439 -13.97 16.30 14.36
N SER A 440 -13.43 15.36 15.11
CA SER A 440 -11.98 15.09 15.16
C SER A 440 -11.49 14.36 13.92
N GLU A 441 -10.19 14.47 13.65
CA GLU A 441 -9.50 13.71 12.60
C GLU A 441 -9.71 12.19 12.76
N MET A 442 -9.57 11.66 13.98
CA MET A 442 -9.82 10.24 14.27
C MET A 442 -11.24 9.82 13.88
N ARG A 443 -12.25 10.64 14.19
CA ARG A 443 -13.65 10.35 13.80
C ARG A 443 -13.80 10.30 12.27
N LYS A 444 -13.12 11.18 11.54
CA LYS A 444 -13.12 11.16 10.09
C LYS A 444 -12.42 9.93 9.51
N HIS A 445 -11.35 9.43 10.15
CA HIS A 445 -10.76 8.15 9.75
C HIS A 445 -11.72 6.97 9.95
N ILE A 446 -12.47 6.94 11.05
CA ILE A 446 -13.51 5.92 11.29
C ILE A 446 -14.59 6.01 10.20
N TRP A 447 -15.13 7.19 9.96
CA TRP A 447 -16.12 7.45 8.90
C TRP A 447 -15.62 7.03 7.52
N ALA A 448 -14.34 7.25 7.19
CA ALA A 448 -13.79 6.82 5.91
C ALA A 448 -13.84 5.28 5.73
N ILE A 449 -13.60 4.52 6.80
CA ILE A 449 -13.66 3.06 6.79
C ILE A 449 -15.11 2.57 6.69
N GLU A 450 -16.04 3.22 7.38
CA GLU A 450 -17.47 2.92 7.31
C GLU A 450 -18.04 3.22 5.91
N LEU A 451 -17.68 4.37 5.33
CA LEU A 451 -18.07 4.76 3.97
C LEU A 451 -17.57 3.77 2.92
N ASP A 452 -16.35 3.28 3.09
CA ASP A 452 -15.77 2.27 2.22
C ASP A 452 -16.56 0.95 2.30
N MET A 453 -16.88 0.46 3.50
CA MET A 453 -17.73 -0.72 3.69
C MET A 453 -19.17 -0.50 3.17
N ALA A 454 -19.74 0.69 3.40
CA ALA A 454 -21.07 1.04 2.93
C ALA A 454 -21.13 1.07 1.41
N ASN A 455 -20.14 1.70 0.76
CA ASN A 455 -20.03 1.75 -0.69
C ASN A 455 -19.88 0.33 -1.27
N ARG A 456 -19.09 -0.54 -0.61
CA ARG A 456 -18.97 -1.94 -1.01
C ARG A 456 -20.30 -2.68 -0.91
N LEU A 457 -21.03 -2.54 0.19
CA LEU A 457 -22.35 -3.15 0.38
C LEU A 457 -23.34 -2.68 -0.69
N ILE A 458 -23.40 -1.36 -0.94
CA ILE A 458 -24.27 -0.76 -1.95
C ILE A 458 -23.93 -1.28 -3.34
N THR A 459 -22.64 -1.38 -3.70
CA THR A 459 -22.21 -1.97 -4.97
C THR A 459 -22.72 -3.40 -5.11
N VAL A 460 -22.51 -4.25 -4.09
CA VAL A 460 -22.96 -5.66 -4.10
C VAL A 460 -24.48 -5.74 -4.26
N CYS A 461 -25.24 -4.92 -3.52
CA CYS A 461 -26.69 -4.89 -3.62
C CYS A 461 -27.14 -4.47 -5.03
N ARG A 462 -26.59 -3.40 -5.58
CA ARG A 462 -26.93 -2.91 -6.91
C ARG A 462 -26.63 -3.94 -8.00
N GLU A 463 -25.44 -4.55 -7.96
CA GLU A 463 -25.02 -5.57 -8.93
C GLU A 463 -25.87 -6.85 -8.91
N ASN A 464 -26.49 -7.16 -7.77
CA ASN A 464 -27.32 -8.34 -7.57
C ASN A 464 -28.82 -8.00 -7.46
N ASN A 465 -29.22 -6.77 -7.83
CA ASN A 465 -30.59 -6.28 -7.80
C ASN A 465 -31.29 -6.48 -6.44
N LEU A 466 -30.59 -6.15 -5.36
CA LEU A 466 -31.08 -6.19 -3.99
C LEU A 466 -31.43 -4.78 -3.50
N ARG A 467 -32.57 -4.62 -2.83
CA ARG A 467 -32.97 -3.34 -2.26
C ARG A 467 -32.33 -3.14 -0.90
N ILE A 468 -31.66 -2.01 -0.72
CA ILE A 468 -31.05 -1.56 0.52
C ILE A 468 -31.32 -0.07 0.71
N PHE A 469 -31.44 0.35 1.96
CA PHE A 469 -31.80 1.70 2.35
C PHE A 469 -30.92 2.15 3.52
N ALA A 470 -30.45 3.40 3.52
CA ALA A 470 -29.94 4.03 4.74
C ALA A 470 -31.05 4.02 5.81
N ASP A 471 -30.71 3.76 7.06
CA ASP A 471 -31.64 3.75 8.18
C ASP A 471 -31.20 4.75 9.27
N ALA A 472 -32.09 4.99 10.24
CA ALA A 472 -31.83 5.69 11.51
C ALA A 472 -30.88 6.90 11.41
N GLY A 473 -29.70 6.86 12.04
CA GLY A 473 -28.76 7.98 12.12
C GLY A 473 -28.22 8.35 10.73
N THR A 474 -27.86 7.33 9.95
CA THR A 474 -27.37 7.47 8.57
C THR A 474 -28.38 8.14 7.64
N MET A 475 -29.66 7.76 7.71
CA MET A 475 -30.72 8.40 6.92
C MET A 475 -30.90 9.88 7.31
N LEU A 476 -30.87 10.16 8.61
CA LEU A 476 -30.94 11.52 9.12
C LEU A 476 -29.72 12.35 8.67
N GLY A 477 -28.53 11.76 8.68
CA GLY A 477 -27.30 12.34 8.14
C GLY A 477 -27.42 12.71 6.66
N ALA A 478 -27.85 11.78 5.82
CA ALA A 478 -28.05 12.00 4.38
C ALA A 478 -29.02 13.14 4.08
N VAL A 479 -30.14 13.20 4.81
CA VAL A 479 -31.18 14.20 4.59
C VAL A 479 -30.76 15.58 5.10
N ARG A 480 -30.20 15.66 6.32
CA ARG A 480 -29.95 16.92 7.03
C ARG A 480 -28.55 17.49 6.83
N HIS A 481 -27.54 16.62 6.85
CA HIS A 481 -26.13 17.02 6.89
C HIS A 481 -25.40 16.78 5.56
N LYS A 482 -25.98 16.01 4.64
CA LYS A 482 -25.29 15.53 3.43
C LYS A 482 -24.03 14.72 3.76
N GLY A 483 -24.11 13.98 4.86
CA GLY A 483 -22.99 13.28 5.47
C GLY A 483 -23.33 12.84 6.89
N PHE A 484 -22.33 12.45 7.67
CA PHE A 484 -22.55 11.98 9.03
C PHE A 484 -23.12 13.05 9.95
N ILE A 485 -23.91 12.60 10.93
CA ILE A 485 -24.22 13.40 12.10
C ILE A 485 -22.92 13.55 12.92
N PRO A 486 -22.58 14.72 13.47
CA PRO A 486 -21.26 14.94 14.08
C PRO A 486 -20.85 13.97 15.19
N TRP A 487 -21.81 13.33 15.86
CA TRP A 487 -21.61 12.41 16.98
C TRP A 487 -22.01 10.96 16.67
N ASP A 488 -22.34 10.63 15.40
CA ASP A 488 -22.50 9.23 14.98
C ASP A 488 -21.18 8.47 15.12
N ASP A 489 -21.30 7.20 15.48
CA ASP A 489 -20.22 6.23 15.62
C ASP A 489 -20.39 4.98 14.76
N ASP A 490 -21.47 4.89 13.99
CA ASP A 490 -21.72 3.81 13.04
C ASP A 490 -22.54 4.27 11.81
N MET A 491 -22.74 3.35 10.87
CA MET A 491 -23.72 3.51 9.80
C MET A 491 -24.79 2.42 9.85
N ASP A 492 -26.06 2.83 9.83
CA ASP A 492 -27.23 1.97 9.80
C ASP A 492 -27.76 1.79 8.37
N PHE A 493 -27.96 0.53 7.97
CA PHE A 493 -28.68 0.16 6.77
C PHE A 493 -29.84 -0.77 7.09
N ALA A 494 -30.84 -0.80 6.21
CA ALA A 494 -31.99 -1.68 6.30
C ALA A 494 -32.30 -2.35 4.96
N MET A 495 -32.71 -3.62 5.02
CA MET A 495 -33.13 -4.40 3.86
C MET A 495 -34.37 -5.22 4.18
N PHE A 496 -35.22 -5.47 3.19
CA PHE A 496 -36.31 -6.43 3.35
C PHE A 496 -35.77 -7.85 3.51
N ARG A 497 -36.48 -8.68 4.30
CA ARG A 497 -36.15 -10.09 4.53
C ARG A 497 -35.77 -10.86 3.25
N GLU A 498 -36.56 -10.71 2.18
CA GLU A 498 -36.31 -11.41 0.92
C GLU A 498 -34.99 -11.03 0.24
N ASP A 499 -34.54 -9.78 0.39
CA ASP A 499 -33.28 -9.29 -0.16
C ASP A 499 -32.12 -9.61 0.77
N TYR A 500 -32.35 -9.60 2.08
CA TYR A 500 -31.39 -10.02 3.09
C TYR A 500 -31.03 -11.51 2.97
N ASP A 501 -32.03 -12.39 2.78
CA ASP A 501 -31.80 -13.83 2.62
C ASP A 501 -30.96 -14.11 1.34
N LYS A 502 -31.23 -13.37 0.25
CA LYS A 502 -30.39 -13.42 -0.96
C LYS A 502 -28.98 -12.91 -0.71
N LEU A 503 -28.84 -11.79 0.02
CA LEU A 503 -27.54 -11.25 0.40
C LEU A 503 -26.73 -12.28 1.20
N CYS A 504 -27.33 -12.94 2.18
CA CYS A 504 -26.67 -13.98 2.99
C CYS A 504 -26.13 -15.12 2.12
N ALA A 505 -26.85 -15.52 1.08
CA ALA A 505 -26.42 -16.58 0.17
C ALA A 505 -25.19 -16.19 -0.68
N ILE A 506 -25.04 -14.91 -1.03
CA ILE A 506 -23.93 -14.41 -1.86
C ILE A 506 -22.81 -13.74 -1.06
N ALA A 507 -23.06 -13.35 0.19
CA ALA A 507 -22.14 -12.58 1.02
C ALA A 507 -20.74 -13.22 1.17
N PRO A 508 -20.60 -14.55 1.39
CA PRO A 508 -19.27 -15.18 1.47
C PRO A 508 -18.40 -14.99 0.23
N ARG A 509 -19.02 -14.79 -0.94
CA ARG A 509 -18.30 -14.49 -2.19
C ARG A 509 -17.81 -13.05 -2.20
N TYR A 510 -18.64 -12.08 -1.80
CA TYR A 510 -18.36 -10.65 -2.00
C TYR A 510 -17.63 -9.98 -0.82
N PHE A 511 -17.81 -10.46 0.40
CA PHE A 511 -17.18 -9.94 1.61
C PHE A 511 -16.07 -10.89 2.06
N GLN A 512 -14.97 -10.85 1.32
CA GLN A 512 -13.72 -11.50 1.66
C GLN A 512 -12.81 -10.51 2.41
N THR A 513 -11.80 -11.03 3.09
CA THR A 513 -10.80 -10.24 3.82
C THR A 513 -10.31 -9.04 2.98
N PRO A 514 -10.36 -7.81 3.53
CA PRO A 514 -10.58 -7.51 4.95
C PRO A 514 -12.03 -7.47 5.43
N TYR A 515 -13.02 -7.41 4.55
CA TYR A 515 -14.40 -7.35 4.99
C TYR A 515 -14.91 -8.71 5.43
N PHE A 516 -15.78 -8.70 6.42
CA PHE A 516 -16.42 -9.88 6.95
C PHE A 516 -17.91 -9.60 7.16
N PHE A 517 -18.76 -10.37 6.47
CA PHE A 517 -20.21 -10.32 6.69
C PHE A 517 -20.57 -11.19 7.89
N GLN A 518 -20.89 -10.53 9.00
CA GLN A 518 -21.09 -11.13 10.30
C GLN A 518 -22.57 -11.14 10.68
N ASN A 519 -23.07 -12.31 11.06
CA ASN A 519 -24.36 -12.51 11.70
C ASN A 519 -24.36 -13.85 12.45
N VAL A 520 -25.47 -14.19 13.12
CA VAL A 520 -25.64 -15.44 13.89
C VAL A 520 -25.53 -16.72 13.06
N TYR A 521 -25.54 -16.63 11.73
CA TYR A 521 -25.40 -17.76 10.82
C TYR A 521 -23.94 -17.91 10.33
N THR A 522 -23.25 -16.81 10.06
CA THR A 522 -21.87 -16.80 9.55
C THR A 522 -20.82 -16.85 10.65
N ASP A 523 -21.12 -16.33 11.84
CA ASP A 523 -20.26 -16.34 13.00
C ASP A 523 -21.02 -16.89 14.22
N LYS A 524 -20.73 -18.13 14.61
CA LYS A 524 -21.50 -18.86 15.64
C LYS A 524 -21.39 -18.26 17.04
N LYS A 525 -20.37 -17.41 17.27
CA LYS A 525 -20.12 -16.75 18.55
C LYS A 525 -20.65 -15.32 18.58
N TYR A 526 -21.18 -14.84 17.46
CA TYR A 526 -21.81 -13.55 17.36
C TYR A 526 -23.09 -13.48 18.20
N ILE A 527 -23.25 -12.37 18.92
CA ILE A 527 -24.27 -12.22 19.96
C ILE A 527 -25.40 -11.26 19.59
N HIS A 528 -25.23 -10.42 18.57
CA HIS A 528 -26.26 -9.45 18.17
C HIS A 528 -27.31 -10.03 17.21
N GLY A 529 -28.45 -9.33 17.11
CA GLY A 529 -29.63 -9.75 16.36
C GLY A 529 -29.75 -9.22 14.93
N HIS A 530 -28.78 -8.43 14.50
CA HIS A 530 -28.70 -7.88 13.15
C HIS A 530 -27.42 -8.34 12.47
N ALA A 531 -27.24 -8.03 11.18
CA ALA A 531 -25.98 -8.30 10.53
C ALA A 531 -25.05 -7.09 10.63
N GLN A 532 -23.76 -7.35 10.57
CA GLN A 532 -22.73 -6.34 10.46
C GLN A 532 -21.80 -6.65 9.29
N ILE A 533 -21.28 -5.61 8.66
CA ILE A 533 -20.08 -5.75 7.82
C ILE A 533 -18.94 -5.16 8.62
N ARG A 534 -17.89 -5.95 8.83
CA ARG A 534 -16.73 -5.55 9.63
C ARG A 534 -15.46 -5.48 8.80
N ASN A 535 -14.58 -4.55 9.12
CA ASN A 535 -13.22 -4.50 8.59
C ASN A 535 -12.25 -5.19 9.57
N SER A 536 -11.77 -6.38 9.19
CA SER A 536 -10.92 -7.21 10.04
C SER A 536 -9.51 -6.65 10.27
N PHE A 537 -9.11 -5.58 9.57
CA PHE A 537 -7.80 -4.93 9.74
C PHE A 537 -7.85 -3.76 10.73
N THR A 538 -8.99 -3.54 11.39
CA THR A 538 -9.19 -2.44 12.33
C THR A 538 -9.74 -2.98 13.65
N THR A 539 -9.93 -2.08 14.63
CA THR A 539 -10.55 -2.35 15.93
C THR A 539 -11.79 -1.48 16.09
N GLY A 540 -12.91 -2.11 16.43
CA GLY A 540 -14.20 -1.49 16.75
C GLY A 540 -14.92 -2.32 17.81
N ILE A 541 -14.42 -2.25 19.05
CA ILE A 541 -14.88 -3.06 20.19
C ILE A 541 -15.88 -2.24 21.00
N LEU A 542 -17.09 -2.77 21.18
CA LEU A 542 -18.07 -2.21 22.11
C LEU A 542 -17.59 -2.45 23.55
N VAL A 543 -17.69 -1.42 24.40
CA VAL A 543 -17.31 -1.54 25.82
C VAL A 543 -18.17 -2.62 26.50
N GLY A 544 -17.52 -3.54 27.20
CA GLY A 544 -18.16 -4.71 27.82
C GLY A 544 -18.13 -5.97 26.95
N GLU A 545 -17.60 -5.89 25.72
CA GLU A 545 -17.44 -7.03 24.82
C GLU A 545 -15.98 -7.45 24.61
N GLU A 546 -15.05 -6.94 25.40
CA GLU A 546 -13.61 -7.20 25.24
C GLU A 546 -13.24 -8.69 25.38
N ASP A 547 -14.08 -9.47 26.06
CA ASP A 547 -13.93 -10.91 26.27
C ASP A 547 -14.62 -11.77 25.19
N LYS A 548 -15.33 -11.16 24.23
CA LYS A 548 -16.13 -11.90 23.25
C LYS A 548 -15.28 -12.38 22.07
N GLU A 549 -15.52 -13.62 21.68
CA GLU A 549 -14.69 -14.33 20.70
C GLU A 549 -15.32 -14.33 19.28
N PHE A 550 -15.65 -13.15 18.75
CA PHE A 550 -16.08 -12.96 17.36
C PHE A 550 -15.26 -11.84 16.69
N ASN A 551 -15.48 -11.55 15.40
CA ASN A 551 -14.77 -10.45 14.73
C ASN A 551 -15.19 -9.09 15.33
N GLN A 552 -14.25 -8.28 15.81
CA GLN A 552 -14.52 -6.98 16.44
C GLN A 552 -13.82 -5.81 15.74
N GLY A 553 -13.74 -5.86 14.42
CA GLY A 553 -13.31 -4.71 13.61
C GLY A 553 -14.36 -3.60 13.53
N ILE A 554 -13.97 -2.42 13.03
CA ILE A 554 -14.90 -1.32 12.71
C ILE A 554 -16.01 -1.86 11.83
N PHE A 555 -17.25 -1.42 12.05
CA PHE A 555 -18.44 -2.06 11.51
C PHE A 555 -19.44 -1.06 10.93
N ILE A 556 -20.32 -1.57 10.08
CA ILE A 556 -21.60 -0.94 9.74
C ILE A 556 -22.72 -1.95 10.00
N ASP A 557 -23.87 -1.43 10.42
CA ASP A 557 -25.03 -2.20 10.83
C ASP A 557 -26.01 -2.42 9.66
N LEU A 558 -26.54 -3.64 9.56
CA LEU A 558 -27.54 -4.03 8.58
C LEU A 558 -28.74 -4.71 9.26
N PHE A 559 -29.84 -3.97 9.35
CA PHE A 559 -31.09 -4.41 9.93
C PHE A 559 -32.01 -5.08 8.91
N VAL A 560 -32.66 -6.16 9.33
CA VAL A 560 -33.67 -6.84 8.52
C VAL A 560 -35.05 -6.29 8.83
N LEU A 561 -35.73 -5.76 7.83
CA LEU A 561 -37.12 -5.31 7.90
C LEU A 561 -38.05 -6.53 7.79
N GLU A 562 -38.63 -6.89 8.93
CA GLU A 562 -39.61 -7.96 9.06
C GLU A 562 -41.03 -7.47 8.87
N SER A 563 -41.89 -8.36 8.38
CA SER A 563 -43.32 -8.11 8.33
C SER A 563 -43.94 -8.21 9.72
N VAL A 564 -44.75 -7.22 10.06
CA VAL A 564 -45.41 -7.12 11.36
C VAL A 564 -46.89 -7.40 11.21
N SER A 565 -47.41 -8.33 12.00
CA SER A 565 -48.82 -8.70 11.95
C SER A 565 -49.72 -7.49 12.25
N SER A 566 -50.79 -7.31 11.46
CA SER A 566 -51.84 -6.34 11.76
C SER A 566 -52.78 -6.81 12.89
N ASP A 567 -52.70 -8.09 13.28
CA ASP A 567 -53.40 -8.63 14.44
C ASP A 567 -52.69 -8.20 15.74
N LYS A 568 -53.41 -7.40 16.55
CA LYS A 568 -52.91 -6.85 17.81
C LYS A 568 -52.55 -7.93 18.83
N GLU A 569 -53.30 -9.03 18.89
CA GLU A 569 -53.04 -10.08 19.89
C GLU A 569 -51.73 -10.80 19.56
N ARG A 570 -51.53 -11.14 18.28
CA ARG A 570 -50.27 -11.69 17.79
C ARG A 570 -49.11 -10.72 17.97
N LEU A 571 -49.31 -9.44 17.72
CA LEU A 571 -48.30 -8.40 17.91
C LEU A 571 -47.83 -8.30 19.37
N GLU A 572 -48.75 -8.23 20.32
CA GLU A 572 -48.43 -8.18 21.75
C GLU A 572 -47.74 -9.46 22.23
N ARG A 573 -48.14 -10.62 21.68
CA ARG A 573 -47.45 -11.88 21.92
C ARG A 573 -46.01 -11.84 21.42
N GLN A 574 -45.77 -11.40 20.18
CA GLN A 574 -44.41 -11.27 19.63
C GLN A 574 -43.55 -10.31 20.47
N ARG A 575 -44.12 -9.19 20.95
CA ARG A 575 -43.43 -8.27 21.87
C ARG A 575 -43.02 -8.95 23.16
N TYR A 576 -43.96 -9.65 23.80
CA TYR A 576 -43.70 -10.37 25.05
C TYR A 576 -42.59 -11.41 24.87
N GLU A 577 -42.69 -12.25 23.84
CA GLU A 577 -41.70 -13.29 23.57
C GLU A 577 -40.31 -12.69 23.27
N CYS A 578 -40.22 -11.63 22.47
CA CYS A 578 -38.97 -10.90 22.26
C CYS A 578 -38.37 -10.38 23.58
N GLY A 579 -39.19 -9.81 24.46
CA GLY A 579 -38.75 -9.31 25.77
C GLY A 579 -38.16 -10.41 26.65
N VAL A 580 -38.84 -11.56 26.75
CA VAL A 580 -38.33 -12.73 27.50
C VAL A 580 -37.01 -13.23 26.92
N ILE A 581 -36.94 -13.36 25.59
CA ILE A 581 -35.72 -13.86 24.94
C ILE A 581 -34.56 -12.87 25.07
N LYS A 582 -34.83 -11.56 25.09
CA LYS A 582 -33.82 -10.51 25.34
C LYS A 582 -33.16 -10.67 26.70
N GLU A 583 -33.97 -10.81 27.76
CA GLU A 583 -33.46 -11.06 29.11
C GLU A 583 -32.65 -12.37 29.18
N CYS A 584 -33.12 -13.40 28.47
CA CYS A 584 -32.40 -14.66 28.35
C CYS A 584 -31.02 -14.48 27.70
N ILE A 585 -30.91 -13.70 26.62
CA ILE A 585 -29.63 -13.44 25.95
C ILE A 585 -28.68 -12.69 26.89
N TYR A 586 -29.14 -11.65 27.57
CA TYR A 586 -28.30 -10.91 28.53
C TYR A 586 -27.78 -11.81 29.67
N ALA A 587 -28.61 -12.70 30.23
CA ALA A 587 -28.16 -13.64 31.24
C ALA A 587 -27.08 -14.59 30.69
N LEU A 588 -27.27 -15.12 29.48
CA LEU A 588 -26.30 -16.02 28.84
C LEU A 588 -24.95 -15.33 28.55
N GLU A 589 -24.97 -14.07 28.12
CA GLU A 589 -23.78 -13.27 27.85
C GLU A 589 -22.93 -13.01 29.11
N GLN A 590 -23.58 -12.97 30.28
CA GLN A 590 -22.94 -12.84 31.59
C GLN A 590 -22.56 -14.21 32.20
N GLY A 591 -22.83 -15.32 31.51
CA GLY A 591 -22.59 -16.67 32.01
C GLY A 591 -23.54 -17.10 33.13
N GLU A 592 -24.67 -16.41 33.27
CA GLU A 592 -25.68 -16.68 34.29
C GLU A 592 -26.71 -17.72 33.84
N LYS A 593 -27.36 -18.37 34.80
CA LYS A 593 -28.51 -19.25 34.52
C LYS A 593 -29.77 -18.41 34.36
N TYR A 594 -30.44 -18.51 33.23
CA TYR A 594 -31.73 -17.85 33.02
C TYR A 594 -32.89 -18.66 33.61
N SER A 595 -33.80 -17.99 34.29
CA SER A 595 -35.05 -18.59 34.82
C SER A 595 -36.23 -18.09 33.99
N TRP A 596 -36.91 -19.02 33.32
CA TRP A 596 -38.03 -18.69 32.44
C TRP A 596 -39.23 -18.14 33.24
N PRO A 597 -39.92 -17.09 32.75
CA PRO A 597 -41.17 -16.61 33.35
C PRO A 597 -42.24 -17.70 33.35
N GLU A 598 -43.05 -17.80 34.41
CA GLU A 598 -44.10 -18.84 34.54
C GLU A 598 -45.09 -18.87 33.37
N LYS A 599 -45.36 -17.72 32.75
CA LYS A 599 -46.30 -17.56 31.63
C LYS A 599 -45.68 -17.83 30.26
N PHE A 600 -44.36 -18.02 30.18
CA PHE A 600 -43.66 -18.26 28.92
C PHE A 600 -43.56 -19.76 28.67
N GLU A 601 -44.23 -20.23 27.62
CA GLU A 601 -44.12 -21.62 27.19
C GLU A 601 -42.79 -21.82 26.45
N VAL A 602 -41.82 -22.43 27.14
CA VAL A 602 -40.46 -22.61 26.60
C VAL A 602 -40.50 -23.55 25.39
N PRO A 603 -40.11 -23.10 24.18
CA PRO A 603 -40.02 -23.94 22.99
C PRO A 603 -39.01 -25.08 23.18
N GLU A 604 -39.28 -26.27 22.63
CA GLU A 604 -38.40 -27.45 22.74
C GLU A 604 -36.93 -27.14 22.35
N ASP A 605 -36.73 -26.36 21.28
CA ASP A 605 -35.41 -25.96 20.80
C ASP A 605 -34.57 -25.20 21.86
N LEU A 606 -35.22 -24.53 22.82
CA LEU A 606 -34.60 -23.73 23.88
C LEU A 606 -34.44 -24.49 25.22
N LYS A 607 -35.05 -25.68 25.38
CA LYS A 607 -35.00 -26.44 26.65
C LYS A 607 -33.64 -27.08 26.94
N GLU A 608 -32.92 -27.50 25.90
CA GLU A 608 -31.62 -28.17 26.04
C GLU A 608 -30.50 -27.38 25.37
N ASN A 609 -29.31 -27.33 25.98
CA ASN A 609 -28.12 -26.67 25.41
C ASN A 609 -28.41 -25.25 24.90
N LEU A 610 -29.04 -24.44 25.76
CA LEU A 610 -29.44 -23.08 25.48
C LEU A 610 -28.23 -22.21 25.11
N THR A 611 -28.33 -21.47 24.01
CA THR A 611 -27.28 -20.59 23.49
C THR A 611 -27.90 -19.34 22.89
N VAL A 612 -27.13 -18.24 22.84
CA VAL A 612 -27.55 -16.97 22.21
C VAL A 612 -28.04 -17.19 20.77
N ARG A 613 -27.34 -18.04 20.01
CA ARG A 613 -27.74 -18.41 18.65
C ARG A 613 -29.12 -19.07 18.58
N LYS A 614 -29.45 -19.95 19.53
CA LYS A 614 -30.78 -20.59 19.58
C LYS A 614 -31.88 -19.57 19.89
N CYS A 615 -31.61 -18.62 20.78
CA CYS A 615 -32.50 -17.50 21.07
C CYS A 615 -32.80 -16.68 19.81
N TRP A 616 -31.77 -16.30 19.03
CA TRP A 616 -31.96 -15.57 17.77
C TRP A 616 -32.68 -16.40 16.70
N ASN A 617 -32.39 -17.69 16.58
CA ASN A 617 -33.11 -18.57 15.66
C ASN A 617 -34.60 -18.67 16.00
N TYR A 618 -34.95 -18.65 17.30
CA TYR A 618 -36.35 -18.63 17.73
C TYR A 618 -37.05 -17.34 17.29
N ILE A 619 -36.43 -16.18 17.54
CA ILE A 619 -36.93 -14.88 17.10
C ILE A 619 -37.09 -14.85 15.57
N ASP A 620 -36.08 -15.28 14.82
CA ASP A 620 -36.14 -15.32 13.35
C ASP A 620 -37.30 -16.20 12.82
N LYS A 621 -37.50 -17.40 13.40
CA LYS A 621 -38.63 -18.27 13.06
C LYS A 621 -39.97 -17.57 13.33
N MET A 622 -40.13 -16.95 14.50
CA MET A 622 -41.36 -16.28 14.91
C MET A 622 -41.76 -15.16 13.93
N PHE A 623 -40.81 -14.36 13.42
CA PHE A 623 -41.12 -13.31 12.45
C PHE A 623 -41.40 -13.86 11.05
N ARG A 624 -40.73 -14.95 10.64
CA ARG A 624 -40.98 -15.62 9.34
C ARG A 624 -42.39 -16.20 9.19
N GLU A 625 -43.08 -16.46 10.30
CA GLU A 625 -44.47 -16.93 10.29
C GLU A 625 -45.48 -15.84 9.88
N VAL A 626 -45.06 -14.58 9.75
CA VAL A 626 -45.90 -13.49 9.22
C VAL A 626 -45.60 -13.34 7.72
N PRO A 627 -46.51 -13.74 6.81
CA PRO A 627 -46.25 -13.65 5.38
C PRO A 627 -45.99 -12.21 4.91
N LEU A 628 -45.02 -12.02 4.01
CA LEU A 628 -44.68 -10.70 3.43
C LEU A 628 -45.86 -9.98 2.75
N SER A 629 -46.88 -10.73 2.34
CA SER A 629 -48.09 -10.24 1.67
C SER A 629 -49.27 -9.97 2.61
N SER A 630 -49.18 -10.34 3.89
CA SER A 630 -50.32 -10.24 4.82
C SER A 630 -50.40 -8.89 5.53
N THR A 631 -49.43 -8.01 5.33
CA THR A 631 -49.33 -6.74 6.05
C THR A 631 -48.55 -5.68 5.25
N ASN A 632 -48.88 -4.42 5.49
CA ASN A 632 -48.14 -3.26 5.01
C ASN A 632 -47.23 -2.66 6.08
N GLN A 633 -47.07 -3.34 7.22
CA GLN A 633 -46.23 -2.88 8.32
C GLN A 633 -44.94 -3.67 8.39
N VAL A 634 -43.83 -2.95 8.56
CA VAL A 634 -42.51 -3.54 8.76
C VAL A 634 -41.79 -2.96 9.97
N ALA A 635 -40.91 -3.74 10.59
CA ALA A 635 -40.05 -3.31 11.68
C ALA A 635 -38.70 -4.04 11.64
N PRO A 636 -37.62 -3.44 12.16
CA PRO A 636 -36.34 -4.15 12.29
C PRO A 636 -36.45 -5.31 13.30
N LEU A 637 -35.84 -6.46 12.98
CA LEU A 637 -35.86 -7.70 13.77
C LEU A 637 -35.25 -7.58 15.18
N ASN A 638 -34.34 -6.63 15.40
CA ASN A 638 -33.65 -6.49 16.68
C ASN A 638 -34.61 -6.12 17.82
N PHE A 639 -34.14 -6.23 19.08
CA PHE A 639 -34.87 -5.95 20.34
C PHE A 639 -35.38 -4.50 20.52
N ILE A 640 -35.60 -3.81 19.41
CA ILE A 640 -36.11 -2.46 19.22
C ILE A 640 -37.58 -2.48 18.79
N PHE A 641 -38.15 -3.66 18.54
CA PHE A 641 -39.59 -3.85 18.30
C PHE A 641 -40.48 -3.32 19.45
N ASP A 642 -39.91 -3.02 20.62
CA ASP A 642 -40.58 -2.61 21.86
C ASP A 642 -41.36 -1.29 21.82
N THR A 643 -41.34 -0.52 20.72
CA THR A 643 -42.12 0.74 20.63
C THR A 643 -42.92 0.87 19.33
N GLU A 644 -44.15 1.39 19.41
CA GLU A 644 -44.97 1.70 18.22
C GLU A 644 -44.23 2.60 17.22
N LYS A 645 -43.33 3.47 17.70
CA LYS A 645 -42.52 4.38 16.89
C LYS A 645 -41.55 3.69 15.92
N ARG A 646 -41.30 2.39 16.09
CA ARG A 646 -40.36 1.60 15.28
C ARG A 646 -41.07 0.76 14.20
N ILE A 647 -42.40 0.62 14.27
CA ILE A 647 -43.21 0.05 13.19
C ILE A 647 -43.36 1.10 12.10
N ARG A 648 -43.10 0.70 10.86
CA ARG A 648 -43.05 1.58 9.69
C ARG A 648 -44.02 1.09 8.64
N ASP A 649 -44.56 2.03 7.87
CA ASP A 649 -45.32 1.69 6.67
C ASP A 649 -44.35 1.22 5.57
N LYS A 650 -44.65 0.08 4.95
CA LYS A 650 -43.86 -0.52 3.86
C LYS A 650 -43.80 0.40 2.64
N HIS A 651 -44.83 1.21 2.39
CA HIS A 651 -44.92 2.11 1.25
C HIS A 651 -43.90 3.26 1.28
N ILE A 652 -43.29 3.52 2.45
CA ILE A 652 -42.16 4.47 2.58
C ILE A 652 -41.02 4.08 1.62
N TYR A 653 -40.85 2.78 1.36
CA TYR A 653 -39.76 2.19 0.58
C TYR A 653 -40.12 1.90 -0.88
N ASP A 654 -41.32 2.28 -1.36
CA ASP A 654 -41.78 1.98 -2.73
C ASP A 654 -40.87 2.60 -3.81
N LYS A 655 -40.20 3.70 -3.49
CA LYS A 655 -39.23 4.36 -4.36
C LYS A 655 -37.95 4.67 -3.59
N THR A 656 -36.81 4.46 -4.25
CA THR A 656 -35.49 4.83 -3.74
C THR A 656 -35.02 6.12 -4.40
N ILE A 657 -34.35 6.98 -3.62
CA ILE A 657 -33.68 8.20 -4.07
C ILE A 657 -32.21 8.08 -3.68
N MET A 658 -31.30 8.31 -4.61
CA MET A 658 -29.88 8.43 -4.28
C MET A 658 -29.62 9.82 -3.69
N MET A 659 -29.05 9.88 -2.50
CA MET A 659 -28.69 11.13 -1.84
C MET A 659 -27.19 11.20 -1.58
N ASP A 660 -26.61 12.38 -1.79
CA ASP A 660 -25.21 12.64 -1.47
C ASP A 660 -24.96 12.49 0.03
N PHE A 661 -23.85 11.83 0.35
CA PHE A 661 -23.38 11.59 1.70
C PHE A 661 -21.85 11.58 1.70
N GLU A 662 -21.25 12.67 2.20
CA GLU A 662 -19.82 12.94 2.03
C GLU A 662 -19.43 12.85 0.53
N TYR A 663 -18.56 11.90 0.15
CA TYR A 663 -18.10 11.65 -1.23
C TYR A 663 -18.74 10.41 -1.88
N VAL A 664 -19.77 9.83 -1.24
CA VAL A 664 -20.54 8.70 -1.80
C VAL A 664 -22.01 9.07 -1.95
N GLN A 665 -22.81 8.16 -2.53
CA GLN A 665 -24.26 8.30 -2.59
C GLN A 665 -24.93 7.13 -1.88
N LEU A 666 -25.90 7.44 -1.02
CA LEU A 666 -26.66 6.44 -0.28
C LEU A 666 -28.08 6.30 -0.85
N PRO A 667 -28.62 5.06 -0.92
CA PRO A 667 -30.02 4.83 -1.25
C PRO A 667 -30.90 5.20 -0.06
N VAL A 668 -31.77 6.18 -0.23
CA VAL A 668 -32.70 6.67 0.79
C VAL A 668 -34.14 6.40 0.31
N PRO A 669 -35.05 5.88 1.15
CA PRO A 669 -36.43 5.66 0.76
C PRO A 669 -37.12 7.02 0.54
N ALA A 670 -37.89 7.16 -0.54
CA ALA A 670 -38.55 8.42 -0.90
C ALA A 670 -39.53 8.91 0.20
N GLY A 671 -40.09 7.97 0.98
CA GLY A 671 -40.92 8.27 2.15
C GLY A 671 -40.15 8.67 3.41
N TYR A 672 -38.84 8.93 3.35
CA TYR A 672 -37.99 9.22 4.52
C TYR A 672 -38.59 10.24 5.49
N HIS A 673 -39.32 11.25 4.99
CA HIS A 673 -39.91 12.29 5.83
C HIS A 673 -40.90 11.72 6.84
N GLN A 674 -41.75 10.77 6.44
CA GLN A 674 -42.70 10.10 7.33
C GLN A 674 -41.97 9.34 8.44
N TYR A 675 -40.91 8.60 8.07
CA TYR A 675 -40.09 7.86 9.01
C TYR A 675 -39.36 8.77 10.00
N LEU A 676 -38.61 9.77 9.51
CA LEU A 676 -37.82 10.67 10.35
C LEU A 676 -38.70 11.52 11.27
N SER A 677 -39.86 11.98 10.79
CA SER A 677 -40.80 12.76 11.61
C SER A 677 -41.43 11.91 12.72
N SER A 678 -41.82 10.67 12.41
CA SER A 678 -42.37 9.74 13.40
C SER A 678 -41.34 9.36 14.49
N ARG A 679 -40.08 9.17 14.09
CA ARG A 679 -39.02 8.72 14.99
C ARG A 679 -38.40 9.85 15.81
N TYR A 680 -38.09 10.98 15.18
CA TYR A 680 -37.30 12.06 15.77
C TYR A 680 -38.07 13.37 15.97
N GLY A 681 -39.32 13.49 15.50
CA GLY A 681 -40.09 14.74 15.57
C GLY A 681 -39.54 15.79 14.60
N ASP A 682 -39.17 16.98 15.10
CA ASP A 682 -38.47 18.00 14.31
C ASP A 682 -37.01 17.59 14.05
N TYR A 683 -36.85 16.68 13.09
CA TYR A 683 -35.56 16.09 12.77
C TYR A 683 -34.61 17.05 12.04
N MET A 684 -35.11 18.16 11.47
CA MET A 684 -34.27 19.14 10.76
C MET A 684 -33.47 20.01 11.72
N THR A 685 -33.93 20.17 12.95
CA THR A 685 -33.21 20.88 14.01
C THR A 685 -32.21 19.95 14.71
N PRO A 686 -30.89 20.24 14.72
CA PRO A 686 -29.92 19.45 15.48
C PRO A 686 -30.24 19.47 16.97
N GLN A 687 -30.23 18.30 17.61
CA GLN A 687 -30.38 18.14 19.06
C GLN A 687 -29.13 17.48 19.61
N ASN A 688 -28.58 18.00 20.72
CA ASN A 688 -27.45 17.38 21.41
C ASN A 688 -27.97 16.25 22.30
N ILE A 689 -27.86 15.02 21.84
CA ILE A 689 -28.32 13.82 22.54
C ILE A 689 -27.09 12.92 22.76
N PRO A 690 -26.93 12.26 23.92
CA PRO A 690 -25.87 11.28 24.13
C PRO A 690 -25.91 10.18 23.06
N ASN A 691 -24.74 9.61 22.76
CA ASN A 691 -24.64 8.50 21.81
C ASN A 691 -25.40 7.26 22.31
N THR A 692 -25.98 6.50 21.38
CA THR A 692 -26.80 5.31 21.63
C THR A 692 -25.99 4.04 21.92
N HIS A 693 -24.73 3.92 21.48
CA HIS A 693 -23.94 2.69 21.61
C HIS A 693 -22.99 2.65 22.83
N GLY A 694 -23.02 3.68 23.69
CA GLY A 694 -22.01 3.82 24.75
C GLY A 694 -20.67 4.32 24.18
N GLU A 695 -19.57 4.06 24.90
CA GLU A 695 -18.23 4.30 24.35
C GLU A 695 -17.82 3.08 23.50
N VAL A 696 -17.34 3.32 22.27
CA VAL A 696 -16.77 2.30 21.39
C VAL A 696 -15.27 2.53 21.30
N ILE A 697 -14.49 1.46 21.43
CA ILE A 697 -13.04 1.48 21.33
C ILE A 697 -12.66 1.32 19.86
N PHE A 698 -12.14 2.39 19.28
CA PHE A 698 -11.69 2.41 17.89
C PHE A 698 -10.17 2.47 17.77
N ASP A 699 -9.62 1.65 16.88
CA ASP A 699 -8.26 1.78 16.35
C ASP A 699 -8.31 1.51 14.84
N VAL A 700 -7.99 2.54 14.06
CA VAL A 700 -8.08 2.49 12.60
C VAL A 700 -6.86 1.81 11.96
N GLU A 701 -5.79 1.57 12.73
CA GLU A 701 -4.50 1.05 12.25
C GLU A 701 -4.18 -0.35 12.76
N THR A 702 -4.70 -0.73 13.93
CA THR A 702 -4.44 -2.03 14.56
C THR A 702 -5.64 -2.97 14.39
N PRO A 703 -5.46 -4.22 13.91
CA PRO A 703 -6.49 -5.24 13.96
C PRO A 703 -6.94 -5.57 15.39
N TYR A 704 -8.24 -5.82 15.58
CA TYR A 704 -8.83 -6.08 16.90
C TYR A 704 -8.14 -7.21 17.69
N ASP A 705 -7.69 -8.27 17.01
CA ASP A 705 -7.05 -9.41 17.68
C ASP A 705 -5.65 -9.07 18.21
N GLU A 706 -4.92 -8.19 17.53
CA GLU A 706 -3.66 -7.64 18.02
C GLU A 706 -3.89 -6.64 19.15
N TYR A 707 -4.93 -5.80 19.02
CA TYR A 707 -5.32 -4.86 20.06
C TYR A 707 -5.67 -5.57 21.38
N LEU A 708 -6.49 -6.62 21.33
CA LEU A 708 -6.85 -7.43 22.50
C LEU A 708 -5.64 -8.12 23.13
N LYS A 709 -4.71 -8.66 22.33
CA LYS A 709 -3.44 -9.23 22.83
C LYS A 709 -2.62 -8.20 23.61
N ARG A 710 -2.55 -6.94 23.13
CA ARG A 710 -1.83 -5.85 23.80
C ARG A 710 -2.48 -5.46 25.13
N ILE A 711 -3.81 -5.52 25.23
CA ILE A 711 -4.53 -5.26 26.47
C ILE A 711 -4.32 -6.41 27.47
N HIS A 712 -4.48 -7.66 27.05
CA HIS A 712 -4.32 -8.82 27.94
C HIS A 712 -2.87 -9.06 28.41
N ALA A 713 -1.88 -8.46 27.73
CA ALA A 713 -0.48 -8.51 28.13
C ALA A 713 -0.08 -7.45 29.18
N LYS A 714 -0.94 -6.45 29.42
CA LYS A 714 -0.77 -5.42 30.47
C LYS A 714 -1.51 -5.84 31.73
#